data_AF-A0A7Y8J253-F1
#
_entry.id   AF-A0A7Y8J253-F1
#
_cell.length_a   1.000
_cell.length_b   1.000
_cell.length_c   1.000
_cell.angle_alpha   90.00
_cell.angle_beta   90.00
_cell.angle_gamma   90.00
#
_symmetry.space_group_name_H-M   'P 1'
#
loop_
_entity.id
_entity.type
_entity.pdbx_description
1 polymer ?
#
loop_
_entity_poly.entity_id
_entity_poly.type
_entity_poly.pdbx_seq_one_letter_code
_entity_poly.pdbx_strand_id
1 'polypeptide(L)'
;MLHALYELLRGFQAAHDASGSRLLRDALDEHPDQVYHALLTVILRLVFLLYAEERDMLPEDETFLRYYSLSGLYERLREDAALFPDTMEQRYGAWAQLLVLFRLIHDGAEAETMRIPRRHGVLFDPDRFPFLESRPSAGARQVGERVEPPLVPDGTIWRALEKLIVLDSERISYRALDVEQIGSVYQAMMGFRLETASGRSVAIKAQKKWAAPTTVDLEALLAEPKEKREKWLQDTTGRKFADSVKKAVRDALTVDDLHAALQAVVDRGATPDLVPCAAMVLQPSEERRRSGSHYTPRSLTEPIVRTTLEPVLARLRGADGRPPQPEQILDLKVCDPAIGSGAFLVEACRQLGDALIEAWNAHGARPEIPPDEDEVVFARRLIAQRCLYGVDRNPVAVDLAKVSLWLVTLARDHSFTFLDHALRHGDSLVGLSRRQIEALHWDESKQPVLKGFGIRESLDAVRDLRRRIREAGENVTSWELRDLWDAAQFELGKVRLFGDLALAAFFEEEKPKDREAKRTEYLQNVMNREAGQHRDRLEQLRLAEQPLVPFHWEIEFPEVFDRENPGFDAIIGNPPFGGKNTVAAANVAGYPDWLKQVHEESHGNSDLVAHFFRRAFSLIRHGGSFGLIATNTIAQGDTRTTGLRWICKHGGEIFAAKKRYKWPGLAAVVVSVLHIMKGSHPGLRYLDERKIDAITAFLFHRGGHDDPARLAANAGKSFQGSIVLGMGFTFDDTDTKAVATPLAEMHRLIEKDPRNQEVIFPYIGGEEVNTSPTHAYHRYVINFGERSEEECRRRWPDLMAIVEARVKPERISLPPKNNWNRDVARRWWQFGADRRELRAAIAGLERVLVVNCGATPHLSIAFQLSDRVFAHTLTVFPFNTNAAFCALQSRPHEIWARFFGSTLEDRLRYTPSDCFETFPFPENWETHPALEAAGKAYYEFRAALMIRNNEGLTKTYNRFHDPDERDPDILKLRELHAAMDRAVLDAYGWTDIPTGCEFLLDYDIDEEEWGDRKKPWRYRWPDEVRDEVLARLLELNARREQEEALLGADGTKIGRRKPISPRARNKHESGGLFS
;
A
#
# COMPACT_ATOMS: atom_id res chain seq x y z
N MET A 1 -27.18 2.99 7.02
CA MET A 1 -26.94 2.37 5.70
C MET A 1 -26.55 0.89 5.77
N LEU A 2 -25.44 0.47 6.40
CA LEU A 2 -25.05 -0.96 6.43
C LEU A 2 -26.15 -1.89 7.00
N HIS A 3 -26.83 -1.50 8.07
CA HIS A 3 -27.97 -2.27 8.59
C HIS A 3 -29.15 -2.31 7.62
N ALA A 4 -29.38 -1.27 6.81
CA ALA A 4 -30.41 -1.30 5.78
C ALA A 4 -30.08 -2.31 4.66
N LEU A 5 -28.79 -2.45 4.32
CA LEU A 5 -28.34 -3.49 3.39
C LEU A 5 -28.64 -4.91 3.93
N TYR A 6 -28.39 -5.15 5.23
CA TYR A 6 -28.73 -6.42 5.87
C TYR A 6 -30.25 -6.68 5.91
N GLU A 7 -31.08 -5.66 6.09
CA GLU A 7 -32.55 -5.81 5.96
C GLU A 7 -32.92 -6.23 4.55
N LEU A 8 -32.41 -5.54 3.52
CA LEU A 8 -32.70 -5.90 2.13
C LEU A 8 -32.24 -7.33 1.80
N LEU A 9 -31.08 -7.76 2.32
CA LEU A 9 -30.59 -9.13 2.15
C LEU A 9 -31.60 -10.15 2.69
N ARG A 10 -32.14 -9.91 3.90
CA ARG A 10 -33.17 -10.77 4.50
C ARG A 10 -34.47 -10.78 3.69
N GLY A 11 -34.92 -9.62 3.21
CA GLY A 11 -36.13 -9.55 2.41
C GLY A 11 -36.00 -10.28 1.07
N PHE A 12 -34.84 -10.18 0.42
CA PHE A 12 -34.56 -10.92 -0.81
C PHE A 12 -34.34 -12.42 -0.58
N GLN A 13 -33.82 -12.82 0.59
CA GLN A 13 -33.83 -14.22 1.01
C GLN A 13 -35.27 -14.74 1.11
N ALA A 14 -36.15 -14.02 1.80
CA ALA A 14 -37.56 -14.41 1.92
C ALA A 14 -38.26 -14.51 0.55
N ALA A 15 -38.00 -13.56 -0.36
CA ALA A 15 -38.52 -13.60 -1.71
C ALA A 15 -37.96 -14.77 -2.53
N HIS A 16 -36.67 -15.09 -2.36
CA HIS A 16 -36.02 -16.24 -2.98
C HIS A 16 -36.66 -17.55 -2.52
N ASP A 17 -36.87 -17.71 -1.21
CA ASP A 17 -37.48 -18.89 -0.62
C ASP A 17 -38.94 -19.04 -1.06
N ALA A 18 -39.71 -17.94 -1.06
CA ALA A 18 -41.09 -17.91 -1.54
C ALA A 18 -41.23 -18.32 -3.03
N SER A 19 -40.19 -18.08 -3.84
CA SER A 19 -40.15 -18.50 -5.24
C SER A 19 -39.83 -19.98 -5.47
N GLY A 20 -39.54 -20.74 -4.40
CA GLY A 20 -38.97 -22.09 -4.48
C GLY A 20 -37.50 -22.07 -4.93
N SER A 21 -36.73 -21.09 -4.45
CA SER A 21 -35.32 -20.90 -4.78
C SER A 21 -35.06 -20.74 -6.28
N ARG A 22 -35.94 -20.03 -6.99
CA ARG A 22 -35.82 -19.74 -8.43
C ARG A 22 -35.36 -18.32 -8.70
N LEU A 23 -35.76 -17.35 -7.87
CA LEU A 23 -35.53 -15.92 -8.10
C LEU A 23 -34.05 -15.54 -8.28
N LEU A 24 -33.17 -16.11 -7.46
CA LEU A 24 -31.75 -15.76 -7.41
C LEU A 24 -30.84 -16.94 -7.77
N ARG A 25 -31.40 -18.04 -8.30
CA ARG A 25 -30.65 -19.29 -8.53
C ARG A 25 -29.45 -19.04 -9.43
N ASP A 26 -29.71 -18.56 -10.64
CA ASP A 26 -28.68 -18.32 -11.65
C ASP A 26 -27.64 -17.32 -11.14
N ALA A 27 -28.09 -16.26 -10.45
CA ALA A 27 -27.20 -15.26 -9.87
C ALA A 27 -26.31 -15.84 -8.76
N LEU A 28 -26.83 -16.69 -7.87
CA LEU A 28 -26.05 -17.31 -6.79
C LEU A 28 -25.11 -18.40 -7.29
N ASP A 29 -25.51 -19.14 -8.33
CA ASP A 29 -24.73 -20.24 -8.91
C ASP A 29 -23.57 -19.72 -9.78
N GLU A 30 -23.80 -18.65 -10.56
CA GLU A 30 -22.81 -18.11 -11.50
C GLU A 30 -21.98 -16.97 -10.88
N HIS A 31 -22.63 -16.01 -10.22
CA HIS A 31 -22.02 -14.75 -9.76
C HIS A 31 -22.67 -14.18 -8.48
N PRO A 32 -22.50 -14.82 -7.31
CA PRO A 32 -23.23 -14.46 -6.09
C PRO A 32 -23.03 -13.00 -5.66
N ASP A 33 -21.86 -12.42 -5.94
CA ASP A 33 -21.58 -11.00 -5.67
C ASP A 33 -22.46 -10.03 -6.47
N GLN A 34 -23.08 -10.46 -7.59
CA GLN A 34 -24.07 -9.63 -8.31
C GLN A 34 -25.30 -9.33 -7.44
N VAL A 35 -25.72 -10.26 -6.58
CA VAL A 35 -26.83 -10.03 -5.66
C VAL A 35 -26.45 -8.96 -4.65
N TYR A 36 -25.26 -9.05 -4.05
CA TYR A 36 -24.74 -8.01 -3.16
C TYR A 36 -24.64 -6.64 -3.86
N HIS A 37 -24.08 -6.59 -5.07
CA HIS A 37 -24.00 -5.36 -5.87
C HIS A 37 -25.38 -4.78 -6.20
N ALA A 38 -26.38 -5.62 -6.47
CA ALA A 38 -27.75 -5.17 -6.71
C ALA A 38 -28.38 -4.57 -5.46
N LEU A 39 -28.25 -5.22 -4.30
CA LEU A 39 -28.78 -4.69 -3.04
C LEU A 39 -28.09 -3.38 -2.63
N LEU A 40 -26.77 -3.28 -2.84
CA LEU A 40 -26.04 -2.04 -2.65
C LEU A 40 -26.52 -0.93 -3.60
N THR A 41 -26.80 -1.28 -4.86
CA THR A 41 -27.38 -0.36 -5.86
C THR A 41 -28.77 0.11 -5.43
N VAL A 42 -29.59 -0.74 -4.81
CA VAL A 42 -30.88 -0.33 -4.23
C VAL A 42 -30.67 0.69 -3.12
N ILE A 43 -29.73 0.48 -2.20
CA ILE A 43 -29.39 1.48 -1.17
C ILE A 43 -28.93 2.81 -1.79
N LEU A 44 -28.14 2.75 -2.88
CA LEU A 44 -27.73 3.94 -3.65
C LEU A 44 -28.93 4.70 -4.23
N ARG A 45 -29.88 3.98 -4.84
CA ARG A 45 -31.13 4.56 -5.35
C ARG A 45 -31.93 5.24 -4.25
N LEU A 46 -32.09 4.60 -3.09
CA LEU A 46 -32.87 5.13 -1.97
C LEU A 46 -32.26 6.42 -1.42
N VAL A 47 -30.96 6.44 -1.15
CA VAL A 47 -30.26 7.64 -0.65
C VAL A 47 -30.26 8.76 -1.67
N PHE A 48 -30.06 8.44 -2.95
CA PHE A 48 -30.17 9.43 -4.02
C PHE A 48 -31.57 10.08 -4.02
N LEU A 49 -32.63 9.28 -3.88
CA LEU A 49 -34.00 9.79 -3.83
C LEU A 49 -34.27 10.64 -2.60
N LEU A 50 -33.80 10.24 -1.42
CA LEU A 50 -33.91 11.05 -0.20
C LEU A 50 -33.22 12.41 -0.36
N TYR A 51 -32.05 12.43 -1.01
CA TYR A 51 -31.34 13.65 -1.33
C TYR A 51 -32.09 14.52 -2.35
N ALA A 52 -32.61 13.91 -3.42
CA ALA A 52 -33.35 14.60 -4.47
C ALA A 52 -34.67 15.19 -3.96
N GLU A 53 -35.38 14.49 -3.07
CA GLU A 53 -36.60 14.99 -2.42
C GLU A 53 -36.34 16.21 -1.56
N GLU A 54 -35.30 16.21 -0.73
CA GLU A 54 -34.99 17.35 0.15
C GLU A 54 -34.37 18.55 -0.58
N ARG A 55 -33.97 18.41 -1.85
CA ARG A 55 -33.41 19.50 -2.68
C ARG A 55 -34.36 20.00 -3.76
N ASP A 56 -35.66 19.75 -3.60
CA ASP A 56 -36.72 20.26 -4.49
C ASP A 56 -36.53 19.80 -5.95
N MET A 57 -35.92 18.63 -6.14
CA MET A 57 -35.56 18.08 -7.46
C MET A 57 -36.58 17.10 -8.02
N LEU A 58 -37.53 16.67 -7.20
CA LEU A 58 -38.66 15.85 -7.61
C LEU A 58 -39.94 16.70 -7.63
N PRO A 59 -41.01 16.26 -8.31
CA PRO A 59 -42.26 16.99 -8.33
C PRO A 59 -42.83 17.20 -6.92
N GLU A 60 -43.39 18.38 -6.69
CA GLU A 60 -44.05 18.76 -5.43
C GLU A 60 -45.58 18.57 -5.49
N ASP A 61 -46.11 18.05 -6.61
CA ASP A 61 -47.54 17.86 -6.76
C ASP A 61 -48.06 16.74 -5.84
N GLU A 62 -49.33 16.83 -5.48
CA GLU A 62 -49.96 15.90 -4.53
C GLU A 62 -49.89 14.44 -5.02
N THR A 63 -49.93 14.20 -6.33
CA THR A 63 -49.87 12.85 -6.89
C THR A 63 -48.50 12.23 -6.61
N PHE A 64 -47.42 12.96 -6.89
CA PHE A 64 -46.07 12.49 -6.59
C PHE A 64 -45.86 12.29 -5.09
N LEU A 65 -46.15 13.31 -4.28
CA LEU A 65 -45.91 13.27 -2.84
C LEU A 65 -46.68 12.13 -2.16
N ARG A 66 -47.92 11.88 -2.58
CA ARG A 66 -48.78 10.88 -1.93
C ARG A 66 -48.53 9.46 -2.39
N TYR A 67 -48.23 9.24 -3.67
CA TYR A 67 -48.20 7.90 -4.26
C TYR A 67 -46.82 7.40 -4.69
N TYR A 68 -45.87 8.30 -4.92
CA TYR A 68 -44.56 7.95 -5.47
C TYR A 68 -43.39 8.32 -4.56
N SER A 69 -43.49 9.39 -3.77
CA SER A 69 -42.39 9.85 -2.92
C SER A 69 -41.94 8.76 -1.92
N LEU A 70 -40.64 8.73 -1.69
CA LEU A 70 -39.99 7.84 -0.75
C LEU A 70 -40.28 8.25 0.68
N SER A 71 -40.30 9.56 0.97
CA SER A 71 -40.74 10.10 2.26
C SER A 71 -42.20 9.71 2.55
N GLY A 72 -43.10 9.83 1.57
CA GLY A 72 -44.51 9.42 1.71
C GLY A 72 -44.68 7.92 1.88
N LEU A 73 -43.88 7.10 1.17
CA LEU A 73 -43.85 5.65 1.39
C LEU A 73 -43.44 5.31 2.82
N TYR A 74 -42.38 5.95 3.34
CA TYR A 74 -41.91 5.73 4.71
C TYR A 74 -42.98 6.06 5.75
N GLU A 75 -43.65 7.21 5.64
CA GLU A 75 -44.67 7.63 6.62
C GLU A 75 -45.86 6.65 6.64
N ARG A 76 -46.35 6.21 5.47
CA ARG A 76 -47.42 5.20 5.41
C ARG A 76 -46.99 3.86 5.97
N LEU A 77 -45.77 3.40 5.66
CA LEU A 77 -45.25 2.15 6.21
C LEU A 77 -45.04 2.22 7.73
N ARG A 78 -44.68 3.40 8.26
CA ARG A 78 -44.58 3.63 9.70
C ARG A 78 -45.95 3.54 10.37
N GLU A 79 -46.98 4.14 9.76
CA GLU A 79 -48.36 4.03 10.23
C GLU A 79 -48.88 2.58 10.17
N ASP A 80 -48.66 1.89 9.04
CA ASP A 80 -49.02 0.49 8.86
C ASP A 80 -48.31 -0.42 9.87
N ALA A 81 -47.02 -0.20 10.14
CA ALA A 81 -46.27 -0.95 11.14
C ALA A 81 -46.81 -0.73 12.56
N ALA A 82 -47.32 0.47 12.86
CA ALA A 82 -47.93 0.79 14.15
C ALA A 82 -49.33 0.17 14.30
N LEU A 83 -50.11 0.09 13.22
CA LEU A 83 -51.48 -0.43 13.22
C LEU A 83 -51.56 -1.94 13.02
N PHE A 84 -50.67 -2.52 12.21
CA PHE A 84 -50.74 -3.91 11.73
C PHE A 84 -49.38 -4.65 11.80
N PRO A 85 -48.67 -4.63 12.94
CA PRO A 85 -47.30 -5.17 13.05
C PRO A 85 -47.19 -6.65 12.62
N ASP A 86 -48.20 -7.47 12.94
CA ASP A 86 -48.19 -8.92 12.67
C ASP A 86 -48.31 -9.27 11.18
N THR A 87 -48.80 -8.34 10.35
CA THR A 87 -49.05 -8.59 8.92
C THR A 87 -48.02 -7.98 7.99
N MET A 88 -47.08 -7.18 8.53
CA MET A 88 -46.05 -6.49 7.73
C MET A 88 -45.17 -7.45 6.91
N GLU A 89 -44.98 -8.68 7.39
CA GLU A 89 -44.19 -9.70 6.69
C GLU A 89 -44.98 -10.47 5.61
N GLN A 90 -46.30 -10.23 5.52
CA GLN A 90 -47.22 -10.87 4.57
C GLN A 90 -47.78 -9.89 3.53
N ARG A 91 -47.33 -8.64 3.56
CA ARG A 91 -47.65 -7.58 2.59
C ARG A 91 -46.45 -7.35 1.67
N TYR A 92 -46.70 -7.08 0.38
CA TYR A 92 -45.67 -7.03 -0.66
C TYR A 92 -45.83 -5.84 -1.64
N GLY A 93 -46.51 -4.76 -1.21
CA GLY A 93 -46.82 -3.62 -2.05
C GLY A 93 -45.67 -2.61 -2.17
N ALA A 94 -44.86 -2.46 -1.13
CA ALA A 94 -43.83 -1.43 -1.04
C ALA A 94 -42.71 -1.62 -2.07
N TRP A 95 -42.26 -2.87 -2.29
CA TRP A 95 -41.23 -3.17 -3.28
C TRP A 95 -41.69 -2.85 -4.70
N ALA A 96 -42.94 -3.22 -5.03
CA ALA A 96 -43.54 -2.90 -6.32
C ALA A 96 -43.59 -1.38 -6.57
N GLN A 97 -43.94 -0.59 -5.55
CA GLN A 97 -43.91 0.87 -5.64
C GLN A 97 -42.50 1.41 -5.86
N LEU A 98 -41.48 0.88 -5.17
CA LEU A 98 -40.09 1.29 -5.38
C LEU A 98 -39.63 1.01 -6.81
N LEU A 99 -39.97 -0.14 -7.38
CA LEU A 99 -39.67 -0.44 -8.79
C LEU A 99 -40.34 0.55 -9.73
N VAL A 100 -41.60 0.92 -9.48
CA VAL A 100 -42.29 1.95 -10.26
C VAL A 100 -41.57 3.29 -10.14
N LEU A 101 -41.19 3.72 -8.93
CA LEU A 101 -40.44 4.95 -8.72
C LEU A 101 -39.10 4.93 -9.46
N PHE A 102 -38.35 3.83 -9.40
CA PHE A 102 -37.08 3.70 -10.12
C PHE A 102 -37.27 3.82 -11.63
N ARG A 103 -38.33 3.21 -12.17
CA ARG A 103 -38.69 3.31 -13.61
C ARG A 103 -39.13 4.73 -13.97
N LEU A 104 -39.93 5.41 -13.13
CA LEU A 104 -40.34 6.80 -13.36
C LEU A 104 -39.13 7.74 -13.44
N ILE A 105 -38.12 7.52 -12.60
CA ILE A 105 -36.89 8.33 -12.62
C ILE A 105 -36.05 8.00 -13.85
N HIS A 106 -35.96 6.72 -14.23
CA HIS A 106 -35.20 6.28 -15.40
C HIS A 106 -35.82 6.74 -16.72
N ASP A 107 -37.10 6.42 -16.94
CA ASP A 107 -37.82 6.61 -18.21
C ASP A 107 -38.53 7.96 -18.32
N GLY A 108 -38.62 8.71 -17.21
CA GLY A 108 -39.42 9.92 -17.06
C GLY A 108 -40.92 9.65 -17.00
N ALA A 109 -41.69 10.68 -16.67
CA ALA A 109 -43.15 10.64 -16.64
C ALA A 109 -43.75 12.02 -16.85
N GLU A 110 -44.92 12.07 -17.47
CA GLU A 110 -45.66 13.31 -17.70
C GLU A 110 -47.15 13.06 -17.42
N ALA A 111 -47.71 13.88 -16.53
CA ALA A 111 -49.12 14.00 -16.25
C ALA A 111 -49.47 15.50 -16.11
N GLU A 112 -50.76 15.83 -16.10
CA GLU A 112 -51.26 17.21 -16.20
C GLU A 112 -50.63 18.21 -15.20
N THR A 113 -50.28 17.74 -14.00
CA THR A 113 -49.62 18.53 -12.94
C THR A 113 -48.28 17.95 -12.46
N MET A 114 -47.79 16.87 -13.07
CA MET A 114 -46.58 16.15 -12.64
C MET A 114 -45.66 15.91 -13.83
N ARG A 115 -44.46 16.50 -13.82
CA ARG A 115 -43.44 16.27 -14.84
C ARG A 115 -42.16 15.76 -14.21
N ILE A 116 -41.72 14.58 -14.64
CA ILE A 116 -40.43 13.99 -14.27
C ILE A 116 -39.62 13.83 -15.56
N PRO A 117 -38.49 14.54 -15.72
CA PRO A 117 -37.64 14.38 -16.88
C PRO A 117 -37.05 12.98 -16.92
N ARG A 118 -36.73 12.50 -18.12
CA ARG A 118 -36.02 11.22 -18.27
C ARG A 118 -34.60 11.41 -17.80
N ARG A 119 -34.18 10.71 -16.73
CA ARG A 119 -32.83 10.87 -16.19
C ARG A 119 -31.84 9.83 -16.73
N HIS A 120 -32.34 8.64 -17.10
CA HIS A 120 -31.54 7.52 -17.61
C HIS A 120 -30.32 7.18 -16.69
N GLY A 121 -29.33 6.45 -17.20
CA GLY A 121 -28.08 6.16 -16.48
C GLY A 121 -28.07 4.87 -15.66
N VAL A 122 -26.85 4.35 -15.43
CA VAL A 122 -26.59 3.00 -14.87
C VAL A 122 -27.16 2.78 -13.46
N LEU A 123 -27.37 3.85 -12.68
CA LEU A 123 -27.90 3.74 -11.32
C LEU A 123 -29.35 3.24 -11.31
N PHE A 124 -30.23 3.82 -12.13
CA PHE A 124 -31.66 3.49 -12.17
C PHE A 124 -32.03 2.55 -13.35
N ASP A 125 -31.04 2.10 -14.11
CA ASP A 125 -31.22 1.17 -15.22
C ASP A 125 -31.89 -0.14 -14.73
N PRO A 126 -33.10 -0.47 -15.21
CA PRO A 126 -33.79 -1.69 -14.82
C PRO A 126 -33.12 -2.95 -15.38
N ASP A 127 -32.41 -2.87 -16.50
CA ASP A 127 -31.76 -4.00 -17.19
C ASP A 127 -30.43 -4.40 -16.57
N ARG A 128 -29.89 -3.57 -15.66
CA ARG A 128 -28.66 -3.86 -14.95
C ARG A 128 -28.74 -5.08 -14.02
N PHE A 129 -29.86 -5.23 -13.31
CA PHE A 129 -30.12 -6.35 -12.40
C PHE A 129 -31.55 -6.87 -12.62
N PRO A 130 -31.78 -7.65 -13.69
CA PRO A 130 -33.13 -8.06 -14.09
C PRO A 130 -33.89 -8.82 -13.00
N PHE A 131 -33.19 -9.58 -12.14
CA PHE A 131 -33.78 -10.33 -11.04
C PHE A 131 -34.44 -9.45 -9.96
N LEU A 132 -34.10 -8.16 -9.86
CA LEU A 132 -34.82 -7.22 -8.98
C LEU A 132 -36.29 -7.06 -9.37
N GLU A 133 -36.61 -7.38 -10.63
CA GLU A 133 -37.95 -7.39 -11.20
C GLU A 133 -38.39 -8.82 -11.57
N SER A 134 -37.78 -9.88 -11.03
CA SER A 134 -38.08 -11.27 -11.45
C SER A 134 -37.89 -11.55 -12.95
N ARG A 135 -37.07 -10.75 -13.65
CA ARG A 135 -36.80 -10.94 -15.08
C ARG A 135 -35.58 -11.84 -15.30
N PRO A 136 -35.56 -12.63 -16.39
CA PRO A 136 -34.40 -13.45 -16.75
C PRO A 136 -33.21 -12.58 -17.17
N SER A 137 -31.99 -13.04 -16.89
CA SER A 137 -30.74 -12.30 -17.14
C SER A 137 -30.48 -11.94 -18.61
N ALA A 138 -31.10 -12.65 -19.56
CA ALA A 138 -30.87 -12.48 -21.00
C ALA A 138 -31.90 -11.58 -21.73
N GLY A 139 -32.88 -11.01 -21.03
CA GLY A 139 -33.97 -10.25 -21.65
C GLY A 139 -33.95 -8.76 -21.31
N ALA A 140 -33.83 -7.88 -22.30
CA ALA A 140 -34.06 -6.45 -22.15
C ALA A 140 -35.53 -6.17 -21.79
N ARG A 141 -35.78 -5.15 -20.96
CA ARG A 141 -37.13 -4.81 -20.52
C ARG A 141 -37.99 -4.37 -21.72
N GLN A 142 -39.14 -4.99 -21.91
CA GLN A 142 -40.10 -4.50 -22.90
C GLN A 142 -41.08 -3.51 -22.25
N VAL A 143 -41.23 -2.33 -22.87
CA VAL A 143 -42.16 -1.30 -22.38
C VAL A 143 -43.59 -1.85 -22.46
N GLY A 144 -44.29 -1.87 -21.32
CA GLY A 144 -45.65 -2.41 -21.21
C GLY A 144 -45.72 -3.90 -20.85
N GLU A 145 -44.59 -4.59 -20.74
CA GLU A 145 -44.53 -5.97 -20.23
C GLU A 145 -45.01 -6.03 -18.78
N ARG A 146 -45.96 -6.94 -18.51
CA ARG A 146 -46.42 -7.20 -17.15
C ARG A 146 -45.41 -8.09 -16.46
N VAL A 147 -44.84 -7.57 -15.38
CA VAL A 147 -43.83 -8.25 -14.58
C VAL A 147 -44.40 -8.52 -13.19
N GLU A 148 -44.18 -9.72 -12.65
CA GLU A 148 -44.52 -10.05 -11.26
C GLU A 148 -43.33 -9.72 -10.35
N PRO A 149 -43.40 -8.65 -9.55
CA PRO A 149 -42.27 -8.24 -8.73
C PRO A 149 -41.95 -9.30 -7.66
N PRO A 150 -40.68 -9.41 -7.23
CA PRO A 150 -40.31 -10.27 -6.12
C PRO A 150 -41.16 -9.98 -4.86
N LEU A 151 -41.57 -11.04 -4.15
CA LEU A 151 -42.35 -10.95 -2.92
C LEU A 151 -41.47 -10.53 -1.73
N VAL A 152 -40.89 -9.33 -1.81
CA VAL A 152 -40.12 -8.71 -0.72
C VAL A 152 -41.11 -8.11 0.29
N PRO A 153 -41.06 -8.51 1.58
CA PRO A 153 -42.04 -8.03 2.55
C PRO A 153 -41.98 -6.53 2.82
N ASP A 154 -43.13 -5.89 3.04
CA ASP A 154 -43.25 -4.47 3.35
C ASP A 154 -42.50 -4.11 4.65
N GLY A 155 -42.49 -5.03 5.63
CA GLY A 155 -41.71 -4.89 6.86
C GLY A 155 -40.20 -4.72 6.59
N THR A 156 -39.68 -5.37 5.55
CA THR A 156 -38.28 -5.20 5.12
C THR A 156 -38.02 -3.78 4.65
N ILE A 157 -38.88 -3.27 3.75
CA ILE A 157 -38.71 -1.93 3.17
C ILE A 157 -38.85 -0.86 4.25
N TRP A 158 -39.80 -1.02 5.16
CA TRP A 158 -39.98 -0.12 6.30
C TRP A 158 -38.72 -0.05 7.17
N ARG A 159 -38.18 -1.20 7.63
CA ARG A 159 -36.95 -1.24 8.44
C ARG A 159 -35.76 -0.67 7.69
N ALA A 160 -35.61 -0.99 6.40
CA ALA A 160 -34.54 -0.45 5.58
C ALA A 160 -34.61 1.09 5.52
N LEU A 161 -35.78 1.67 5.27
CA LEU A 161 -35.99 3.12 5.25
C LEU A 161 -35.81 3.76 6.63
N GLU A 162 -36.28 3.12 7.70
CA GLU A 162 -36.04 3.59 9.06
C GLU A 162 -34.54 3.73 9.34
N LYS A 163 -33.71 2.74 8.96
CA LYS A 163 -32.25 2.78 9.13
C LYS A 163 -31.52 3.76 8.19
N LEU A 164 -32.22 4.37 7.24
CA LEU A 164 -31.70 5.42 6.36
C LEU A 164 -32.16 6.81 6.81
N ILE A 165 -33.40 6.94 7.27
CA ILE A 165 -34.03 8.23 7.61
C ILE A 165 -33.81 8.59 9.08
N VAL A 166 -33.69 7.61 9.98
CA VAL A 166 -33.59 7.84 11.43
C VAL A 166 -32.26 7.30 11.97
N LEU A 167 -31.54 8.14 12.71
CA LEU A 167 -30.33 7.80 13.44
C LEU A 167 -30.45 8.31 14.87
N ASP A 168 -30.21 7.45 15.86
CA ASP A 168 -30.30 7.79 17.29
C ASP A 168 -31.62 8.47 17.71
N SER A 169 -32.73 8.07 17.07
CA SER A 169 -34.09 8.64 17.23
C SER A 169 -34.29 10.03 16.64
N GLU A 170 -33.32 10.54 15.88
CA GLU A 170 -33.41 11.80 15.15
C GLU A 170 -33.52 11.55 13.64
N ARG A 171 -34.28 12.39 12.95
CA ARG A 171 -34.39 12.34 11.49
C ARG A 171 -33.15 12.98 10.85
N ILE A 172 -32.51 12.24 9.95
CA ILE A 172 -31.37 12.73 9.16
C ILE A 172 -31.87 13.77 8.16
N SER A 173 -31.17 14.91 8.06
CA SER A 173 -31.37 15.86 6.97
C SER A 173 -30.38 15.59 5.84
N TYR A 174 -30.89 15.10 4.71
CA TYR A 174 -30.11 14.87 3.51
C TYR A 174 -29.72 16.17 2.79
N ARG A 175 -30.48 17.26 2.95
CA ARG A 175 -30.13 18.60 2.43
C ARG A 175 -28.78 19.10 2.96
N ALA A 176 -28.48 18.81 4.23
CA ALA A 176 -27.28 19.26 4.93
C ALA A 176 -26.04 18.35 4.72
N LEU A 177 -26.21 17.18 4.06
CA LEU A 177 -25.10 16.28 3.81
C LEU A 177 -24.27 16.74 2.60
N ASP A 178 -22.96 16.82 2.80
CA ASP A 178 -22.02 16.94 1.71
C ASP A 178 -21.93 15.61 0.94
N VAL A 179 -21.73 15.68 -0.37
CA VAL A 179 -21.60 14.51 -1.25
C VAL A 179 -20.48 13.58 -0.78
N GLU A 180 -19.43 14.17 -0.23
CA GLU A 180 -18.31 13.52 0.43
C GLU A 180 -18.70 12.62 1.61
N GLN A 181 -19.65 13.08 2.44
CA GLN A 181 -20.12 12.31 3.59
C GLN A 181 -20.90 11.08 3.12
N ILE A 182 -21.68 11.24 2.06
CA ILE A 182 -22.39 10.14 1.38
C ILE A 182 -21.37 9.10 0.89
N GLY A 183 -20.33 9.54 0.16
CA GLY A 183 -19.24 8.68 -0.31
C GLY A 183 -18.52 7.92 0.82
N SER A 184 -18.31 8.55 1.97
CA SER A 184 -17.68 7.91 3.14
C SER A 184 -18.51 6.75 3.72
N VAL A 185 -19.84 6.90 3.76
CA VAL A 185 -20.74 5.86 4.27
C VAL A 185 -20.85 4.71 3.27
N TYR A 186 -20.78 5.00 1.97
CA TYR A 186 -20.74 3.97 0.93
C TYR A 186 -19.47 3.14 0.93
N GLN A 187 -18.32 3.77 1.13
CA GLN A 187 -17.06 3.05 1.28
C GLN A 187 -17.12 2.08 2.48
N ALA A 188 -17.78 2.49 3.57
CA ALA A 188 -18.07 1.61 4.69
C ALA A 188 -19.08 0.48 4.35
N MET A 189 -19.67 0.43 3.17
CA MET A 189 -20.49 -0.70 2.71
C MET A 189 -19.79 -1.54 1.62
N MET A 190 -18.68 -1.09 1.05
CA MET A 190 -17.91 -1.81 0.02
C MET A 190 -17.01 -2.90 0.62
N GLY A 191 -16.70 -3.97 -0.12
CA GLY A 191 -15.73 -4.99 0.29
C GLY A 191 -16.32 -6.11 1.16
N PHE A 192 -17.63 -6.37 1.02
CA PHE A 192 -18.21 -7.66 1.39
C PHE A 192 -18.24 -8.58 0.18
N ARG A 193 -18.26 -9.89 0.45
CA ARG A 193 -18.65 -10.93 -0.51
C ARG A 193 -19.94 -11.58 -0.01
N LEU A 194 -20.76 -12.01 -0.96
CA LEU A 194 -21.94 -12.78 -0.64
C LEU A 194 -21.58 -14.26 -0.55
N GLU A 195 -21.88 -14.88 0.58
CA GLU A 195 -21.71 -16.31 0.79
C GLU A 195 -23.05 -16.95 1.14
N THR A 196 -23.17 -18.25 0.87
CA THR A 196 -24.29 -19.08 1.33
C THR A 196 -23.84 -19.83 2.56
N ALA A 197 -24.54 -19.65 3.69
CA ALA A 197 -24.16 -20.25 4.96
C ALA A 197 -24.15 -21.78 4.88
N SER A 198 -23.01 -22.42 5.15
CA SER A 198 -22.87 -23.88 5.22
C SER A 198 -23.55 -24.48 6.45
N GLY A 199 -23.68 -23.70 7.52
CA GLY A 199 -24.29 -24.07 8.79
C GLY A 199 -25.04 -22.89 9.42
N ARG A 200 -25.67 -23.15 10.56
CA ARG A 200 -26.25 -22.14 11.43
C ARG A 200 -25.20 -21.13 11.85
N SER A 201 -25.45 -19.86 11.53
CA SER A 201 -24.44 -18.82 11.58
C SER A 201 -24.90 -17.58 12.34
N VAL A 202 -23.95 -16.80 12.87
CA VAL A 202 -24.19 -15.49 13.49
C VAL A 202 -23.10 -14.50 13.11
N ALA A 203 -23.45 -13.23 12.95
CA ALA A 203 -22.50 -12.16 12.69
C ALA A 203 -21.91 -11.63 14.00
N ILE A 204 -20.59 -11.69 14.13
CA ILE A 204 -19.85 -11.20 15.29
C ILE A 204 -19.38 -9.77 15.01
N LYS A 205 -19.68 -8.85 15.94
CA LYS A 205 -19.23 -7.46 15.89
C LYS A 205 -17.71 -7.42 15.77
N ALA A 206 -17.20 -6.53 14.92
CA ALA A 206 -15.77 -6.26 14.86
C ALA A 206 -15.23 -5.69 16.18
N GLN A 207 -13.90 -5.71 16.34
CA GLN A 207 -13.23 -5.08 17.48
C GLN A 207 -13.43 -3.55 17.49
N LYS A 208 -13.38 -2.90 16.32
CA LYS A 208 -13.61 -1.46 16.15
C LYS A 208 -15.10 -1.16 16.02
N LYS A 209 -15.58 -0.09 16.67
CA LYS A 209 -17.02 0.28 16.84
C LYS A 209 -17.82 0.42 15.54
N TRP A 210 -17.15 0.55 14.38
CA TRP A 210 -17.77 0.76 13.06
C TRP A 210 -17.20 -0.14 11.95
N ALA A 211 -16.41 -1.17 12.31
CA ALA A 211 -15.88 -2.11 11.33
C ALA A 211 -16.92 -3.18 10.97
N ALA A 212 -16.74 -3.82 9.81
CA ALA A 212 -17.66 -4.83 9.31
C ALA A 212 -17.75 -6.04 10.25
N PRO A 213 -18.96 -6.50 10.61
CA PRO A 213 -19.10 -7.74 11.35
C PRO A 213 -18.71 -8.93 10.48
N THR A 214 -18.22 -9.99 11.12
CA THR A 214 -17.80 -11.24 10.46
C THR A 214 -18.82 -12.32 10.78
N THR A 215 -19.36 -12.96 9.75
CA THR A 215 -20.27 -14.10 9.94
C THR A 215 -19.47 -15.34 10.32
N VAL A 216 -19.94 -16.05 11.35
CA VAL A 216 -19.31 -17.25 11.90
C VAL A 216 -20.29 -18.41 11.82
N ASP A 217 -19.87 -19.48 11.15
CA ASP A 217 -20.55 -20.77 11.13
C ASP A 217 -20.33 -21.48 12.48
N LEU A 218 -21.42 -21.71 13.21
CA LEU A 218 -21.38 -22.29 14.55
C LEU A 218 -21.21 -23.80 14.54
N GLU A 219 -21.64 -24.51 13.50
CA GLU A 219 -21.32 -25.93 13.33
C GLU A 219 -19.82 -26.12 13.05
N ALA A 220 -19.23 -25.29 12.18
CA ALA A 220 -17.80 -25.33 11.89
C ALA A 220 -16.98 -25.04 13.16
N LEU A 221 -17.39 -24.04 13.94
CA LEU A 221 -16.77 -23.74 15.23
C LEU A 221 -16.91 -24.90 16.23
N LEU A 222 -18.06 -25.58 16.26
CA LEU A 222 -18.30 -26.71 17.16
C LEU A 222 -17.46 -27.94 16.76
N ALA A 223 -17.19 -28.13 15.47
CA ALA A 223 -16.38 -29.23 14.93
C ALA A 223 -14.88 -29.11 15.29
N GLU A 224 -14.39 -27.89 15.57
CA GLU A 224 -13.01 -27.69 16.02
C GLU A 224 -12.77 -28.29 17.42
N PRO A 225 -11.57 -28.85 17.70
CA PRO A 225 -11.18 -29.31 19.03
C PRO A 225 -11.33 -28.19 20.08
N LYS A 226 -11.79 -28.53 21.28
CA LYS A 226 -12.12 -27.55 22.34
C LYS A 226 -10.99 -26.55 22.58
N GLU A 227 -9.74 -27.00 22.59
CA GLU A 227 -8.54 -26.19 22.84
C GLU A 227 -8.21 -25.22 21.69
N LYS A 228 -8.76 -25.46 20.48
CA LYS A 228 -8.52 -24.65 19.28
C LYS A 228 -9.64 -23.66 18.97
N ARG A 229 -10.86 -23.85 19.51
CA ARG A 229 -12.04 -23.01 19.23
C ARG A 229 -11.82 -21.53 19.49
N GLU A 230 -11.13 -21.17 20.58
CA GLU A 230 -10.78 -19.78 20.88
C GLU A 230 -9.92 -19.17 19.76
N LYS A 231 -8.84 -19.87 19.40
CA LYS A 231 -7.90 -19.40 18.39
C LYS A 231 -8.57 -19.31 17.04
N TRP A 232 -9.35 -20.33 16.64
CA TRP A 232 -10.10 -20.32 15.40
C TRP A 232 -11.07 -19.14 15.34
N LEU A 233 -11.83 -18.87 16.41
CA LEU A 233 -12.78 -17.75 16.44
C LEU A 233 -12.05 -16.41 16.34
N GLN A 234 -10.90 -16.27 17.01
CA GLN A 234 -10.06 -15.07 16.92
C GLN A 234 -9.45 -14.90 15.52
N ASP A 235 -8.96 -15.97 14.90
CA ASP A 235 -8.36 -15.95 13.55
C ASP A 235 -9.43 -15.62 12.49
N THR A 236 -10.66 -16.15 12.65
CA THR A 236 -11.79 -15.90 11.74
C THR A 236 -12.34 -14.47 11.86
N THR A 237 -12.48 -13.96 13.09
CA THR A 237 -13.12 -12.65 13.34
C THR A 237 -12.13 -11.49 13.44
N GLY A 238 -10.84 -11.76 13.65
CA GLY A 238 -9.81 -10.76 13.96
C GLY A 238 -10.03 -10.05 15.31
N ARG A 239 -10.95 -10.54 16.15
CA ARG A 239 -11.39 -9.90 17.40
C ARG A 239 -10.81 -10.60 18.61
N LYS A 240 -10.46 -9.82 19.65
CA LYS A 240 -10.14 -10.35 20.98
C LYS A 240 -11.42 -10.46 21.82
N PHE A 241 -11.55 -11.59 22.52
CA PHE A 241 -12.71 -11.88 23.36
C PHE A 241 -12.35 -11.81 24.85
N ALA A 242 -13.33 -11.50 25.69
CA ALA A 242 -13.17 -11.56 27.14
C ALA A 242 -13.04 -13.02 27.61
N ASP A 243 -12.36 -13.25 28.74
CA ASP A 243 -12.13 -14.60 29.28
C ASP A 243 -13.42 -15.37 29.57
N SER A 244 -14.50 -14.67 29.90
CA SER A 244 -15.84 -15.24 30.06
C SER A 244 -16.37 -15.88 28.77
N VAL A 245 -16.23 -15.18 27.64
CA VAL A 245 -16.66 -15.68 26.31
C VAL A 245 -15.76 -16.84 25.88
N LYS A 246 -14.44 -16.71 26.06
CA LYS A 246 -13.48 -17.77 25.71
C LYS A 246 -13.79 -19.09 26.43
N LYS A 247 -14.04 -19.01 27.75
CA LYS A 247 -14.39 -20.17 28.56
C LYS A 247 -15.72 -20.79 28.10
N ALA A 248 -16.74 -19.97 27.87
CA ALA A 248 -18.05 -20.45 27.43
C ALA A 248 -18.00 -21.12 26.05
N VAL A 249 -17.27 -20.56 25.08
CA VAL A 249 -17.08 -21.14 23.73
C VAL A 249 -16.32 -22.48 23.79
N ARG A 250 -15.31 -22.58 24.66
CA ARG A 250 -14.55 -23.83 24.85
C ARG A 250 -15.42 -24.94 25.45
N ASP A 251 -16.24 -24.59 26.43
CA ASP A 251 -17.01 -25.54 27.23
C ASP A 251 -18.35 -25.92 26.55
N ALA A 252 -18.77 -25.19 25.51
CA ALA A 252 -19.99 -25.43 24.72
C ALA A 252 -20.04 -26.85 24.11
N LEU A 253 -21.22 -27.48 24.20
CA LEU A 253 -21.47 -28.84 23.70
C LEU A 253 -22.40 -28.83 22.48
N THR A 254 -23.19 -27.78 22.30
CA THR A 254 -24.17 -27.62 21.23
C THR A 254 -24.00 -26.27 20.51
N VAL A 255 -24.63 -26.12 19.34
CA VAL A 255 -24.70 -24.83 18.64
C VAL A 255 -25.47 -23.79 19.47
N ASP A 256 -26.49 -24.21 20.21
CA ASP A 256 -27.26 -23.30 21.07
C ASP A 256 -26.42 -22.78 22.25
N ASP A 257 -25.53 -23.61 22.80
CA ASP A 257 -24.54 -23.17 23.80
C ASP A 257 -23.57 -22.15 23.22
N LEU A 258 -23.09 -22.36 21.98
CA LEU A 258 -22.21 -21.42 21.28
C LEU A 258 -22.93 -20.09 20.99
N HIS A 259 -24.19 -20.14 20.55
CA HIS A 259 -24.99 -18.95 20.32
C HIS A 259 -25.18 -18.15 21.62
N ALA A 260 -25.54 -18.82 22.71
CA ALA A 260 -25.68 -18.19 24.02
C ALA A 260 -24.35 -17.58 24.51
N ALA A 261 -23.23 -18.27 24.30
CA ALA A 261 -21.90 -17.78 24.68
C ALA A 261 -21.48 -16.52 23.91
N LEU A 262 -21.90 -16.40 22.64
CA LEU A 262 -21.53 -15.29 21.76
C LEU A 262 -22.52 -14.13 21.79
N GLN A 263 -23.67 -14.27 22.46
CA GLN A 263 -24.79 -13.32 22.40
C GLN A 263 -24.42 -11.86 22.72
N ALA A 264 -23.44 -11.62 23.61
CA ALA A 264 -22.97 -10.28 23.96
C ALA A 264 -22.15 -9.60 22.84
N VAL A 265 -21.56 -10.40 21.94
CA VAL A 265 -20.69 -9.93 20.84
C VAL A 265 -21.34 -10.08 19.47
N VAL A 266 -22.54 -10.65 19.36
CA VAL A 266 -23.32 -10.70 18.13
C VAL A 266 -23.75 -9.29 17.69
N ASP A 267 -23.61 -9.04 16.40
CA ASP A 267 -24.17 -7.87 15.73
C ASP A 267 -25.61 -8.15 15.34
N ARG A 268 -26.54 -7.72 16.20
CA ARG A 268 -27.98 -7.90 15.98
C ARG A 268 -28.52 -7.09 14.80
N GLY A 269 -27.80 -6.08 14.32
CA GLY A 269 -28.16 -5.36 13.09
C GLY A 269 -27.89 -6.20 11.85
N ALA A 270 -26.77 -6.93 11.86
CA ALA A 270 -26.39 -7.87 10.80
C ALA A 270 -27.20 -9.17 10.86
N THR A 271 -27.24 -9.82 12.02
CA THR A 271 -28.00 -11.06 12.26
C THR A 271 -28.80 -10.92 13.56
N PRO A 272 -30.11 -10.57 13.48
CA PRO A 272 -30.95 -10.41 14.67
C PRO A 272 -31.05 -11.69 15.51
N ASP A 273 -31.00 -12.84 14.84
CA ASP A 273 -31.02 -14.19 15.42
C ASP A 273 -30.16 -15.14 14.56
N LEU A 274 -30.14 -16.42 14.90
CA LEU A 274 -29.43 -17.49 14.22
C LEU A 274 -29.86 -17.58 12.75
N VAL A 275 -28.88 -17.42 11.85
CA VAL A 275 -29.08 -17.58 10.41
C VAL A 275 -29.11 -19.07 10.07
N PRO A 276 -30.10 -19.59 9.34
CA PRO A 276 -30.15 -21.02 9.00
C PRO A 276 -29.12 -21.40 7.94
N CYS A 277 -28.86 -22.71 7.80
CA CYS A 277 -28.12 -23.26 6.67
C CYS A 277 -28.79 -22.87 5.35
N ALA A 278 -27.98 -22.64 4.32
CA ALA A 278 -28.37 -22.18 2.98
C ALA A 278 -28.90 -20.74 2.88
N ALA A 279 -28.90 -19.96 3.97
CA ALA A 279 -29.23 -18.54 3.89
C ALA A 279 -28.03 -17.70 3.44
N MET A 280 -28.34 -16.61 2.75
CA MET A 280 -27.37 -15.61 2.30
C MET A 280 -26.76 -14.84 3.48
N VAL A 281 -25.44 -14.70 3.49
CA VAL A 281 -24.68 -13.95 4.50
C VAL A 281 -23.62 -13.07 3.84
N LEU A 282 -23.37 -11.90 4.43
CA LEU A 282 -22.29 -11.01 3.98
C LEU A 282 -21.03 -11.31 4.79
N GLN A 283 -19.93 -11.53 4.07
CA GLN A 283 -18.63 -11.81 4.64
C GLN A 283 -17.61 -10.72 4.26
N PRO A 284 -16.90 -10.10 5.21
CA PRO A 284 -15.89 -9.09 4.87
C PRO A 284 -14.73 -9.73 4.10
N SER A 285 -14.39 -9.15 2.95
CA SER A 285 -13.25 -9.53 2.10
C SER A 285 -11.91 -9.36 2.81
N GLU A 286 -10.86 -10.05 2.36
CA GLU A 286 -9.50 -9.83 2.90
C GLU A 286 -9.05 -8.39 2.72
N GLU A 287 -9.38 -7.76 1.58
CA GLU A 287 -9.12 -6.35 1.32
C GLU A 287 -9.82 -5.48 2.36
N ARG A 288 -11.08 -5.74 2.72
CA ARG A 288 -11.74 -5.00 3.80
C ARG A 288 -11.17 -5.27 5.19
N ARG A 289 -10.68 -6.49 5.45
CA ARG A 289 -10.00 -6.84 6.72
C ARG A 289 -8.63 -6.18 6.84
N ARG A 290 -7.94 -5.93 5.71
CA ARG A 290 -6.58 -5.38 5.64
C ARG A 290 -6.51 -3.89 5.24
N SER A 291 -7.53 -3.35 4.58
CA SER A 291 -7.39 -2.07 3.87
C SER A 291 -7.46 -0.87 4.81
N GLY A 292 -6.44 -0.03 4.68
CA GLY A 292 -6.52 1.40 4.95
C GLY A 292 -7.22 2.15 3.81
N SER A 293 -8.26 1.57 3.21
CA SER A 293 -9.09 2.26 2.23
C SER A 293 -9.92 3.30 2.98
N HIS A 294 -9.33 4.48 3.15
CA HIS A 294 -9.93 5.60 3.85
C HIS A 294 -10.52 6.58 2.85
N TYR A 295 -11.78 6.94 3.07
CA TYR A 295 -12.41 8.04 2.39
C TYR A 295 -11.59 9.31 2.60
N THR A 296 -11.25 10.03 1.52
CA THR A 296 -10.42 11.24 1.62
C THR A 296 -11.31 12.48 1.84
N PRO A 297 -11.33 13.08 3.04
CA PRO A 297 -12.18 14.23 3.34
C PRO A 297 -11.78 15.49 2.56
N ARG A 298 -12.72 16.43 2.47
CA ARG A 298 -12.54 17.71 1.78
C ARG A 298 -11.34 18.51 2.29
N SER A 299 -11.07 18.46 3.60
CA SER A 299 -9.90 19.08 4.22
C SER A 299 -8.56 18.55 3.71
N LEU A 300 -8.55 17.37 3.06
CA LEU A 300 -7.42 16.83 2.32
C LEU A 300 -7.53 17.11 0.81
N THR A 301 -8.68 16.85 0.19
CA THR A 301 -8.80 16.98 -1.28
C THR A 301 -8.62 18.42 -1.75
N GLU A 302 -9.23 19.41 -1.09
CA GLU A 302 -9.21 20.82 -1.50
C GLU A 302 -7.79 21.38 -1.66
N PRO A 303 -6.89 21.34 -0.65
CA PRO A 303 -5.53 21.87 -0.80
C PRO A 303 -4.70 21.08 -1.83
N ILE A 304 -4.93 19.77 -1.96
CA ILE A 304 -4.18 18.93 -2.91
C ILE A 304 -4.56 19.28 -4.35
N VAL A 305 -5.86 19.34 -4.64
CA VAL A 305 -6.36 19.69 -5.98
C VAL A 305 -5.90 21.10 -6.36
N ARG A 306 -6.03 22.07 -5.44
CA ARG A 306 -5.59 23.45 -5.65
C ARG A 306 -4.13 23.55 -6.03
N THR A 307 -3.25 22.96 -5.22
CA THR A 307 -1.80 22.98 -5.45
C THR A 307 -1.42 22.27 -6.76
N THR A 308 -2.18 21.23 -7.14
CA THR A 308 -1.94 20.49 -8.39
C THR A 308 -2.35 21.29 -9.62
N LEU A 309 -3.53 21.94 -9.59
CA LEU A 309 -4.08 22.69 -10.73
C LEU A 309 -3.43 24.06 -10.91
N GLU A 310 -2.89 24.67 -9.85
CA GLU A 310 -2.26 25.99 -9.89
C GLU A 310 -1.23 26.15 -11.02
N PRO A 311 -0.19 25.31 -11.19
CA PRO A 311 0.76 25.45 -12.30
C PRO A 311 0.11 25.26 -13.68
N VAL A 312 -0.94 24.44 -13.78
CA VAL A 312 -1.66 24.19 -15.03
C VAL A 312 -2.44 25.43 -15.45
N LEU A 313 -3.20 26.02 -14.53
CA LEU A 313 -3.99 27.23 -14.76
C LEU A 313 -3.10 28.45 -14.95
N ALA A 314 -2.03 28.59 -14.16
CA ALA A 314 -1.09 29.70 -14.27
C ALA A 314 -0.45 29.81 -15.67
N ARG A 315 -0.12 28.66 -16.29
CA ARG A 315 0.41 28.63 -17.66
C ARG A 315 -0.59 29.11 -18.71
N LEU A 316 -1.89 28.94 -18.46
CA LEU A 316 -2.94 29.34 -19.39
C LEU A 316 -3.36 30.81 -19.23
N ARG A 317 -2.91 31.49 -18.17
CA ARG A 317 -3.17 32.93 -17.97
C ARG A 317 -2.46 33.77 -19.03
N GLY A 318 -3.07 34.90 -19.38
CA GLY A 318 -2.48 35.88 -20.28
C GLY A 318 -1.22 36.51 -19.69
N ALA A 319 -0.37 37.12 -20.54
CA ALA A 319 0.84 37.80 -20.10
C ALA A 319 0.58 38.99 -19.15
N ASP A 320 -0.65 39.51 -19.17
CA ASP A 320 -1.20 40.55 -18.29
C ASP A 320 -1.80 40.00 -16.99
N GLY A 321 -1.73 38.68 -16.75
CA GLY A 321 -2.33 38.01 -15.60
C GLY A 321 -3.82 37.69 -15.77
N ARG A 322 -4.41 37.99 -16.93
CA ARG A 322 -5.83 37.75 -17.20
C ARG A 322 -6.16 36.24 -17.10
N PRO A 323 -7.34 35.86 -16.58
CA PRO A 323 -7.76 34.46 -16.51
C PRO A 323 -7.73 33.77 -17.88
N PRO A 324 -7.56 32.43 -17.92
CA PRO A 324 -7.61 31.67 -19.18
C PRO A 324 -8.91 31.91 -19.95
N GLN A 325 -8.90 31.64 -21.26
CA GLN A 325 -10.14 31.61 -22.05
C GLN A 325 -11.02 30.43 -21.57
N PRO A 326 -12.36 30.56 -21.58
CA PRO A 326 -13.27 29.48 -21.18
C PRO A 326 -12.98 28.15 -21.90
N GLU A 327 -12.74 28.18 -23.21
CA GLU A 327 -12.42 26.99 -24.01
C GLU A 327 -11.11 26.33 -23.60
N GLN A 328 -10.13 27.09 -23.10
CA GLN A 328 -8.87 26.52 -22.60
C GLN A 328 -9.08 25.74 -21.31
N ILE A 329 -10.00 26.19 -20.45
CA ILE A 329 -10.40 25.47 -19.23
C ILE A 329 -11.17 24.21 -19.60
N LEU A 330 -12.14 24.33 -20.51
CA LEU A 330 -12.97 23.22 -20.99
C LEU A 330 -12.19 22.16 -21.81
N ASP A 331 -10.95 22.45 -22.21
CA ASP A 331 -10.04 21.49 -22.84
C ASP A 331 -9.03 20.85 -21.88
N LEU A 332 -9.04 21.21 -20.60
CA LEU A 332 -8.21 20.53 -19.60
C LEU A 332 -8.64 19.06 -19.44
N LYS A 333 -7.65 18.18 -19.22
CA LYS A 333 -7.86 16.75 -18.96
C LYS A 333 -7.30 16.42 -17.58
N VAL A 334 -8.19 16.25 -16.60
CA VAL A 334 -7.85 15.95 -15.19
C VAL A 334 -8.28 14.54 -14.86
N CYS A 335 -7.37 13.72 -14.33
CA CYS A 335 -7.64 12.32 -14.06
C CYS A 335 -7.37 11.93 -12.61
N ASP A 336 -8.21 11.05 -12.08
CA ASP A 336 -7.90 10.25 -10.89
C ASP A 336 -7.79 8.75 -11.26
N PRO A 337 -6.60 8.13 -11.14
CA PRO A 337 -6.37 6.75 -11.56
C PRO A 337 -6.80 5.72 -10.50
N ALA A 338 -7.35 6.15 -9.36
CA ALA A 338 -7.90 5.30 -8.32
C ALA A 338 -9.04 6.05 -7.61
N ILE A 339 -10.12 6.32 -8.38
CA ILE A 339 -11.17 7.28 -8.03
C ILE A 339 -11.84 7.05 -6.68
N GLY A 340 -11.96 5.80 -6.22
CA GLY A 340 -12.78 5.47 -5.05
C GLY A 340 -14.19 6.06 -5.18
N SER A 341 -14.64 6.82 -4.18
CA SER A 341 -15.94 7.49 -4.20
C SER A 341 -16.01 8.77 -5.05
N GLY A 342 -14.92 9.16 -5.70
CA GLY A 342 -14.84 10.35 -6.57
C GLY A 342 -14.53 11.66 -5.85
N ALA A 343 -14.06 11.64 -4.60
CA ALA A 343 -13.83 12.85 -3.78
C ALA A 343 -12.88 13.87 -4.44
N PHE A 344 -11.80 13.41 -5.06
CA PHE A 344 -10.85 14.26 -5.78
C PHE A 344 -11.47 14.85 -7.05
N LEU A 345 -12.25 14.07 -7.79
CA LEU A 345 -12.94 14.53 -9.00
C LEU A 345 -14.04 15.55 -8.66
N VAL A 346 -14.79 15.34 -7.59
CA VAL A 346 -15.77 16.31 -7.07
C VAL A 346 -15.09 17.63 -6.74
N GLU A 347 -13.95 17.59 -6.07
CA GLU A 347 -13.23 18.80 -5.71
C GLU A 347 -12.61 19.50 -6.93
N ALA A 348 -12.06 18.75 -7.88
CA ALA A 348 -11.62 19.30 -9.17
C ALA A 348 -12.77 19.93 -9.96
N CYS A 349 -13.96 19.33 -9.92
CA CYS A 349 -15.17 19.86 -10.53
C CYS A 349 -15.51 21.25 -9.99
N ARG A 350 -15.45 21.43 -8.67
CA ARG A 350 -15.71 22.71 -8.01
C ARG A 350 -14.70 23.76 -8.41
N GLN A 351 -13.40 23.47 -8.25
CA GLN A 351 -12.34 24.47 -8.48
C GLN A 351 -12.23 24.87 -9.95
N LEU A 352 -12.38 23.93 -10.88
CA LEU A 352 -12.41 24.26 -12.31
C LEU A 352 -13.72 24.95 -12.72
N GLY A 353 -14.84 24.64 -12.07
CA GLY A 353 -16.11 25.35 -12.27
C GLY A 353 -15.98 26.82 -11.85
N ASP A 354 -15.40 27.08 -10.68
CA ASP A 354 -15.14 28.44 -10.20
C ASP A 354 -14.17 29.19 -11.13
N ALA A 355 -13.12 28.52 -11.63
CA ALA A 355 -12.20 29.09 -12.61
C ALA A 355 -12.88 29.39 -13.97
N LEU A 356 -13.82 28.56 -14.39
CA LEU A 356 -14.60 28.76 -15.63
C LEU A 356 -15.51 29.98 -15.50
N ILE A 357 -16.14 30.18 -14.35
CA ILE A 357 -16.96 31.36 -14.06
C ILE A 357 -16.10 32.63 -14.01
N GLU A 358 -14.91 32.56 -13.38
CA GLU A 358 -13.92 33.65 -13.43
C GLU A 358 -13.57 34.01 -14.88
N ALA A 359 -13.35 33.01 -15.74
CA ALA A 359 -13.07 33.20 -17.16
C ALA A 359 -14.25 33.81 -17.93
N TRP A 360 -15.48 33.33 -17.74
CA TRP A 360 -16.67 33.91 -18.39
C TRP A 360 -16.84 35.39 -18.06
N ASN A 361 -16.69 35.74 -16.78
CA ASN A 361 -16.80 37.13 -16.32
C ASN A 361 -15.66 37.99 -16.86
N ALA A 362 -14.42 37.49 -16.86
CA ALA A 362 -13.27 38.23 -17.35
C ALA A 362 -13.29 38.47 -18.86
N HIS A 363 -13.91 37.58 -19.65
CA HIS A 363 -13.94 37.66 -21.12
C HIS A 363 -15.28 38.10 -21.70
N GLY A 364 -16.33 38.28 -20.88
CA GLY A 364 -17.68 38.60 -21.35
C GLY A 364 -18.28 37.47 -22.19
N ALA A 365 -17.92 36.23 -21.88
CA ALA A 365 -18.23 35.03 -22.66
C ALA A 365 -19.22 34.11 -21.92
N ARG A 366 -20.08 34.68 -21.08
CA ARG A 366 -21.07 33.94 -20.31
C ARG A 366 -22.07 33.27 -21.28
N PRO A 367 -22.25 31.94 -21.20
CA PRO A 367 -23.20 31.23 -22.06
C PRO A 367 -24.65 31.52 -21.64
N GLU A 368 -25.60 31.16 -22.50
CA GLU A 368 -27.01 31.15 -22.14
C GLU A 368 -27.25 29.99 -21.16
N ILE A 369 -27.67 30.34 -19.94
CA ILE A 369 -27.87 29.39 -18.84
C ILE A 369 -29.35 29.01 -18.78
N PRO A 370 -29.70 27.72 -18.69
CA PRO A 370 -31.07 27.27 -18.53
C PRO A 370 -31.76 27.94 -17.33
N PRO A 371 -33.07 28.29 -17.42
CA PRO A 371 -33.79 28.95 -16.34
C PRO A 371 -33.87 28.17 -15.01
N ASP A 372 -33.70 26.84 -15.06
CA ASP A 372 -33.72 25.94 -13.90
C ASP A 372 -32.34 25.73 -13.26
N GLU A 373 -31.29 26.35 -13.81
CA GLU A 373 -29.90 26.24 -13.32
C GLU A 373 -29.35 27.58 -12.87
N ASP A 374 -28.47 27.54 -11.86
CA ASP A 374 -27.58 28.67 -11.56
C ASP A 374 -26.25 28.54 -12.32
N GLU A 375 -25.48 29.62 -12.32
CA GLU A 375 -24.20 29.69 -13.03
C GLU A 375 -23.17 28.65 -12.53
N VAL A 376 -23.23 28.28 -11.25
CA VAL A 376 -22.30 27.34 -10.62
C VAL A 376 -22.61 25.91 -11.04
N VAL A 377 -23.88 25.51 -11.02
CA VAL A 377 -24.33 24.19 -11.47
C VAL A 377 -24.00 23.99 -12.93
N PHE A 378 -24.29 24.99 -13.77
CA PHE A 378 -24.01 24.93 -15.21
C PHE A 378 -22.51 24.78 -15.50
N ALA A 379 -21.66 25.58 -14.87
CA ALA A 379 -20.20 25.48 -15.02
C ALA A 379 -19.67 24.10 -14.61
N ARG A 380 -20.10 23.59 -13.45
CA ARG A 380 -19.66 22.28 -12.94
C ARG A 380 -20.10 21.14 -13.85
N ARG A 381 -21.31 21.20 -14.41
CA ARG A 381 -21.80 20.20 -15.37
C ARG A 381 -20.91 20.13 -16.62
N LEU A 382 -20.54 21.29 -17.20
CA LEU A 382 -19.63 21.34 -18.33
C LEU A 382 -18.24 20.77 -17.99
N ILE A 383 -17.71 21.10 -16.80
CA ILE A 383 -16.43 20.56 -16.32
C ILE A 383 -16.49 19.04 -16.16
N ALA A 384 -17.53 18.51 -15.50
CA ALA A 384 -17.67 17.07 -15.29
C ALA A 384 -17.73 16.29 -16.60
N GLN A 385 -18.43 16.81 -17.62
CA GLN A 385 -18.59 16.15 -18.92
C GLN A 385 -17.32 16.19 -19.78
N ARG A 386 -16.57 17.31 -19.74
CA ARG A 386 -15.47 17.57 -20.69
C ARG A 386 -14.08 17.36 -20.13
N CYS A 387 -13.89 17.58 -18.82
CA CYS A 387 -12.57 17.72 -18.22
C CYS A 387 -12.15 16.57 -17.31
N LEU A 388 -13.11 15.90 -16.65
CA LEU A 388 -12.81 14.93 -15.59
C LEU A 388 -12.79 13.50 -16.12
N TYR A 389 -11.75 12.74 -15.76
CA TYR A 389 -11.54 11.35 -16.14
C TYR A 389 -11.20 10.55 -14.90
N GLY A 390 -11.50 9.25 -14.92
CA GLY A 390 -11.25 8.42 -13.75
C GLY A 390 -11.24 6.94 -14.04
N VAL A 391 -10.42 6.22 -13.30
CA VAL A 391 -10.32 4.75 -13.41
C VAL A 391 -10.34 4.14 -12.01
N ASP A 392 -11.10 3.06 -11.84
CA ASP A 392 -11.01 2.20 -10.66
C ASP A 392 -11.05 0.73 -11.03
N ARG A 393 -10.37 -0.10 -10.25
CA ARG A 393 -10.44 -1.55 -10.36
C ARG A 393 -11.78 -2.07 -9.84
N ASN A 394 -12.43 -1.37 -8.91
CA ASN A 394 -13.74 -1.75 -8.39
C ASN A 394 -14.86 -1.07 -9.21
N PRO A 395 -15.71 -1.83 -9.93
CA PRO A 395 -16.80 -1.26 -10.72
C PRO A 395 -17.82 -0.48 -9.87
N VAL A 396 -17.99 -0.85 -8.59
CA VAL A 396 -18.89 -0.14 -7.67
C VAL A 396 -18.34 1.24 -7.29
N ALA A 397 -17.02 1.38 -7.17
CA ALA A 397 -16.37 2.67 -6.93
C ALA A 397 -16.59 3.62 -8.13
N VAL A 398 -16.50 3.10 -9.35
CA VAL A 398 -16.83 3.84 -10.58
C VAL A 398 -18.25 4.40 -10.55
N ASP A 399 -19.23 3.58 -10.18
CA ASP A 399 -20.62 4.04 -10.09
C ASP A 399 -20.82 5.06 -8.98
N LEU A 400 -20.17 4.87 -7.83
CA LEU A 400 -20.23 5.81 -6.73
C LEU A 400 -19.65 7.17 -7.13
N ALA A 401 -18.53 7.20 -7.84
CA ALA A 401 -17.96 8.44 -8.35
C ALA A 401 -18.88 9.15 -9.35
N LYS A 402 -19.58 8.40 -10.22
CA LYS A 402 -20.62 8.95 -11.12
C LYS A 402 -21.74 9.60 -10.32
N VAL A 403 -22.28 8.90 -9.32
CA VAL A 403 -23.33 9.44 -8.44
C VAL A 403 -22.85 10.68 -7.69
N SER A 404 -21.62 10.66 -7.15
CA SER A 404 -21.04 11.82 -6.47
C SER A 404 -20.95 13.03 -7.38
N LEU A 405 -20.44 12.87 -8.61
CA LEU A 405 -20.40 13.97 -9.57
C LEU A 405 -21.79 14.44 -9.96
N TRP A 406 -22.74 13.52 -10.17
CA TRP A 406 -24.13 13.88 -10.45
C TRP A 406 -24.72 14.75 -9.34
N LEU A 407 -24.55 14.39 -8.07
CA LEU A 407 -25.08 15.18 -6.94
C LEU A 407 -24.49 16.59 -6.88
N VAL A 408 -23.29 16.80 -7.41
CA VAL A 408 -22.61 18.11 -7.48
C VAL A 408 -23.02 18.93 -8.71
N THR A 409 -23.44 18.27 -9.78
CA THR A 409 -23.81 18.88 -11.07
C THR A 409 -25.31 18.82 -11.36
N LEU A 410 -26.14 18.47 -10.37
CA LEU A 410 -27.52 18.10 -10.60
C LEU A 410 -28.41 19.33 -10.87
N ALA A 411 -29.20 19.25 -11.95
CA ALA A 411 -30.22 20.24 -12.33
C ALA A 411 -31.61 19.58 -12.34
N ARG A 412 -32.67 20.37 -12.08
CA ARG A 412 -34.03 19.86 -11.84
C ARG A 412 -34.61 19.17 -13.07
N ASP A 413 -34.50 19.83 -14.23
CA ASP A 413 -35.21 19.44 -15.45
C ASP A 413 -34.33 18.69 -16.46
N HIS A 414 -33.08 18.38 -16.10
CA HIS A 414 -32.10 17.78 -16.99
C HIS A 414 -31.81 16.30 -16.70
N SER A 415 -31.37 15.58 -17.75
CA SER A 415 -30.88 14.21 -17.61
C SER A 415 -29.54 14.17 -16.84
N PHE A 416 -29.19 13.01 -16.28
CA PHE A 416 -27.90 12.88 -15.63
C PHE A 416 -26.75 13.12 -16.61
N THR A 417 -25.70 13.79 -16.15
CA THR A 417 -24.49 13.98 -16.94
C THR A 417 -23.96 12.60 -17.37
N PHE A 418 -23.83 12.41 -18.68
CA PHE A 418 -23.27 11.17 -19.20
C PHE A 418 -21.77 11.12 -18.93
N LEU A 419 -21.34 10.19 -18.07
CA LEU A 419 -19.94 10.06 -17.61
C LEU A 419 -19.32 8.70 -17.97
N ASP A 420 -20.03 7.81 -18.65
CA ASP A 420 -19.54 6.46 -18.98
C ASP A 420 -18.30 6.51 -19.89
N HIS A 421 -18.15 7.57 -20.70
CA HIS A 421 -16.94 7.74 -21.51
C HIS A 421 -15.70 8.07 -20.69
N ALA A 422 -15.86 8.74 -19.55
CA ALA A 422 -14.75 9.32 -18.80
C ALA A 422 -14.40 8.57 -17.51
N LEU A 423 -15.40 7.98 -16.83
CA LEU A 423 -15.22 7.16 -15.63
C LEU A 423 -15.32 5.68 -15.97
N ARG A 424 -14.20 4.97 -15.87
CA ARG A 424 -14.02 3.63 -16.43
C ARG A 424 -13.60 2.60 -15.38
N HIS A 425 -14.06 1.37 -15.56
CA HIS A 425 -13.60 0.21 -14.80
C HIS A 425 -12.35 -0.39 -15.44
N GLY A 426 -11.31 -0.64 -14.65
CA GLY A 426 -10.08 -1.31 -15.06
C GLY A 426 -8.93 -1.11 -14.08
N ASP A 427 -7.87 -1.91 -14.23
CA ASP A 427 -6.65 -1.79 -13.43
C ASP A 427 -5.70 -0.76 -14.06
N SER A 428 -5.54 0.37 -13.39
CA SER A 428 -4.68 1.49 -13.80
C SER A 428 -3.20 1.13 -13.99
N LEU A 429 -2.70 0.05 -13.39
CA LEU A 429 -1.31 -0.41 -13.51
C LEU A 429 -1.12 -1.52 -14.55
N VAL A 430 -2.21 -2.16 -15.01
CA VAL A 430 -2.17 -3.24 -16.00
C VAL A 430 -2.76 -2.76 -17.32
N GLY A 431 -1.90 -2.50 -18.31
CA GLY A 431 -2.31 -2.04 -19.62
C GLY A 431 -1.13 -1.86 -20.56
N LEU A 432 -1.45 -1.76 -21.83
CA LEU A 432 -0.48 -1.59 -22.93
C LEU A 432 -0.73 -0.26 -23.66
N SER A 433 0.35 0.38 -24.10
CA SER A 433 0.30 1.48 -25.07
C SER A 433 -0.23 1.00 -26.42
N ARG A 434 -0.67 1.94 -27.26
CA ARG A 434 -1.09 1.64 -28.64
C ARG A 434 -0.02 0.89 -29.41
N ARG A 435 1.25 1.31 -29.28
CA ARG A 435 2.38 0.67 -29.95
C ARG A 435 2.59 -0.78 -29.50
N GLN A 436 2.48 -1.05 -28.20
CA GLN A 436 2.57 -2.40 -27.65
C GLN A 436 1.43 -3.30 -28.15
N ILE A 437 0.21 -2.76 -28.28
CA ILE A 437 -0.93 -3.47 -28.86
C ILE A 437 -0.68 -3.79 -30.34
N GLU A 438 -0.22 -2.81 -31.12
CA GLU A 438 0.14 -3.01 -32.53
C GLU A 438 1.28 -4.04 -32.72
N ALA A 439 2.14 -4.22 -31.71
CA ALA A 439 3.19 -5.23 -31.66
C ALA A 439 2.75 -6.58 -31.07
N LEU A 440 1.54 -6.65 -30.47
CA LEU A 440 1.08 -7.77 -29.64
C LEU A 440 2.18 -8.22 -28.66
N HIS A 441 2.72 -7.24 -27.92
CA HIS A 441 3.84 -7.47 -26.99
C HIS A 441 3.86 -6.43 -25.88
N TRP A 442 4.20 -6.86 -24.66
CA TRP A 442 4.44 -5.98 -23.52
C TRP A 442 5.79 -5.24 -23.53
N ASP A 443 6.64 -5.44 -24.53
CA ASP A 443 7.95 -4.76 -24.66
C ASP A 443 7.83 -3.66 -25.73
N GLU A 444 8.01 -2.41 -25.32
CA GLU A 444 7.85 -1.22 -26.18
C GLU A 444 8.89 -1.16 -27.31
N SER A 445 10.03 -1.84 -27.17
CA SER A 445 11.09 -1.88 -28.19
C SER A 445 10.70 -2.69 -29.43
N LYS A 446 9.67 -3.53 -29.32
CA LYS A 446 9.25 -4.44 -30.39
C LYS A 446 8.52 -3.67 -31.50
N GLN A 447 8.66 -4.19 -32.71
CA GLN A 447 8.09 -3.57 -33.90
C GLN A 447 6.62 -3.98 -34.05
N PRO A 448 5.74 -3.05 -34.50
CA PRO A 448 4.37 -3.37 -34.87
C PRO A 448 4.27 -4.50 -35.90
N VAL A 449 3.47 -5.53 -35.60
CA VAL A 449 3.23 -6.69 -36.46
C VAL A 449 1.80 -6.72 -37.01
N LEU A 450 0.87 -6.02 -36.38
CA LEU A 450 -0.55 -5.99 -36.76
C LEU A 450 -0.88 -4.91 -37.81
N LYS A 451 0.03 -4.65 -38.75
CA LYS A 451 -0.24 -3.73 -39.87
C LYS A 451 -1.37 -4.29 -40.74
N GLY A 452 -2.39 -3.48 -41.03
CA GLY A 452 -3.55 -3.87 -41.84
C GLY A 452 -4.72 -4.51 -41.07
N PHE A 453 -4.67 -4.53 -39.74
CA PHE A 453 -5.76 -5.04 -38.88
C PHE A 453 -6.81 -3.98 -38.52
N GLY A 454 -6.81 -2.82 -39.17
CA GLY A 454 -7.83 -1.78 -38.95
C GLY A 454 -7.71 -1.01 -37.63
N ILE A 455 -6.60 -1.14 -36.90
CA ILE A 455 -6.43 -0.55 -35.56
C ILE A 455 -6.60 0.97 -35.62
N ARG A 456 -5.95 1.64 -36.59
CA ARG A 456 -6.00 3.09 -36.71
C ARG A 456 -7.41 3.57 -37.06
N GLU A 457 -8.07 2.90 -37.99
CA GLU A 457 -9.42 3.19 -38.45
C GLU A 457 -10.43 3.07 -37.30
N SER A 458 -10.34 2.00 -36.50
CA SER A 458 -11.19 1.85 -35.31
C SER A 458 -10.90 2.93 -34.26
N LEU A 459 -9.64 3.29 -34.00
CA LEU A 459 -9.31 4.36 -33.05
C LEU A 459 -9.75 5.75 -33.52
N ASP A 460 -9.64 6.05 -34.82
CA ASP A 460 -10.15 7.30 -35.41
C ASP A 460 -11.68 7.38 -35.25
N ALA A 461 -12.40 6.27 -35.49
CA ALA A 461 -13.85 6.19 -35.26
C ALA A 461 -14.22 6.38 -33.77
N VAL A 462 -13.48 5.75 -32.85
CA VAL A 462 -13.67 5.95 -31.40
C VAL A 462 -13.46 7.41 -31.03
N ARG A 463 -12.42 8.05 -31.55
CA ARG A 463 -12.13 9.47 -31.27
C ARG A 463 -13.28 10.37 -31.72
N ASP A 464 -13.81 10.14 -32.93
CA ASP A 464 -14.91 10.94 -33.46
C ASP A 464 -16.21 10.75 -32.68
N LEU A 465 -16.55 9.50 -32.31
CA LEU A 465 -17.71 9.20 -31.48
C LEU A 465 -17.59 9.83 -30.09
N ARG A 466 -16.41 9.75 -29.45
CA ARG A 466 -16.17 10.36 -28.14
C ARG A 466 -16.18 11.89 -28.17
N ARG A 467 -15.70 12.50 -29.25
CA ARG A 467 -15.83 13.96 -29.44
C ARG A 467 -17.29 14.37 -29.43
N ARG A 468 -18.15 13.65 -30.17
CA ARG A 468 -19.61 13.92 -30.21
C ARG A 468 -20.26 13.78 -28.84
N ILE A 469 -19.84 12.82 -28.01
CA ILE A 469 -20.34 12.67 -26.63
C ILE A 469 -19.92 13.84 -25.73
N ARG A 470 -18.65 14.26 -25.80
CA ARG A 470 -18.13 15.36 -24.95
C ARG A 470 -18.66 16.73 -25.34
N GLU A 471 -18.89 16.96 -26.63
CA GLU A 471 -19.36 18.23 -27.19
C GLU A 471 -20.88 18.27 -27.38
N ALA A 472 -21.59 17.24 -26.90
CA ALA A 472 -23.04 17.18 -26.96
C ALA A 472 -23.66 18.35 -26.21
N GLY A 473 -24.47 19.14 -26.93
CA GLY A 473 -25.29 20.20 -26.34
C GLY A 473 -26.57 19.64 -25.70
N GLU A 474 -27.36 20.52 -25.08
CA GLU A 474 -28.54 20.15 -24.29
C GLU A 474 -29.65 19.44 -25.07
N ASN A 475 -29.69 19.63 -26.39
CA ASN A 475 -30.67 19.00 -27.27
C ASN A 475 -30.39 17.51 -27.52
N VAL A 476 -29.22 17.01 -27.13
CA VAL A 476 -28.84 15.60 -27.31
C VAL A 476 -29.34 14.81 -26.11
N THR A 477 -30.12 13.78 -26.40
CA THR A 477 -30.72 12.92 -25.39
C THR A 477 -29.71 11.89 -24.85
N SER A 478 -29.95 11.36 -23.64
CA SER A 478 -29.08 10.31 -23.08
C SER A 478 -29.04 9.02 -23.90
N TRP A 479 -30.08 8.70 -24.69
CA TRP A 479 -30.08 7.51 -25.55
C TRP A 479 -29.16 7.71 -26.76
N GLU A 480 -29.13 8.90 -27.37
CA GLU A 480 -28.19 9.22 -28.45
C GLU A 480 -26.75 9.13 -27.93
N LEU A 481 -26.49 9.62 -26.72
CA LEU A 481 -25.17 9.49 -26.09
C LEU A 481 -24.80 8.02 -25.84
N ARG A 482 -25.76 7.18 -25.45
CA ARG A 482 -25.56 5.75 -25.25
C ARG A 482 -25.33 5.01 -26.56
N ASP A 483 -26.07 5.31 -27.62
CA ASP A 483 -25.84 4.74 -28.95
C ASP A 483 -24.43 5.08 -29.48
N LEU A 484 -24.00 6.33 -29.29
CA LEU A 484 -22.64 6.76 -29.62
C LEU A 484 -21.59 6.02 -28.79
N TRP A 485 -21.89 5.80 -27.51
CA TRP A 485 -21.02 5.06 -26.62
C TRP A 485 -20.90 3.59 -27.00
N ASP A 486 -22.01 2.93 -27.29
CA ASP A 486 -22.04 1.52 -27.67
C ASP A 486 -21.33 1.30 -29.01
N ALA A 487 -21.51 2.21 -29.97
CA ALA A 487 -20.73 2.23 -31.21
C ALA A 487 -19.23 2.39 -30.94
N ALA A 488 -18.85 3.25 -29.98
CA ALA A 488 -17.45 3.44 -29.60
C ALA A 488 -16.89 2.20 -28.91
N GLN A 489 -17.66 1.54 -28.03
CA GLN A 489 -17.26 0.30 -27.37
C GLN A 489 -17.10 -0.85 -28.36
N PHE A 490 -17.95 -0.92 -29.38
CA PHE A 490 -17.84 -1.91 -30.44
C PHE A 490 -16.53 -1.77 -31.22
N GLU A 491 -16.19 -0.55 -31.67
CA GLU A 491 -14.92 -0.30 -32.36
C GLU A 491 -13.71 -0.54 -31.46
N LEU A 492 -13.77 -0.06 -30.21
CA LEU A 492 -12.69 -0.20 -29.25
C LEU A 492 -12.48 -1.68 -28.83
N GLY A 493 -13.56 -2.46 -28.75
CA GLY A 493 -13.52 -3.89 -28.46
C GLY A 493 -12.80 -4.73 -29.51
N LYS A 494 -12.62 -4.22 -30.73
CA LYS A 494 -11.77 -4.85 -31.76
C LYS A 494 -10.29 -4.69 -31.44
N VAL A 495 -9.90 -3.51 -30.95
CA VAL A 495 -8.50 -3.18 -30.62
C VAL A 495 -8.09 -3.76 -29.26
N ARG A 496 -8.96 -3.64 -28.24
CA ARG A 496 -8.73 -4.21 -26.89
C ARG A 496 -8.39 -5.69 -26.95
N LEU A 497 -9.08 -6.45 -27.80
CA LEU A 497 -8.87 -7.90 -27.93
C LEU A 497 -7.39 -8.24 -28.13
N PHE A 498 -6.64 -7.47 -28.92
CA PHE A 498 -5.22 -7.73 -29.16
C PHE A 498 -4.36 -7.43 -27.92
N GLY A 499 -4.67 -6.35 -27.21
CA GLY A 499 -3.99 -5.98 -25.97
C GLY A 499 -4.26 -6.98 -24.85
N ASP A 500 -5.53 -7.37 -24.68
CA ASP A 500 -5.99 -8.36 -23.71
C ASP A 500 -5.32 -9.71 -23.95
N LEU A 501 -5.18 -10.15 -25.20
CA LEU A 501 -4.48 -11.40 -25.54
C LEU A 501 -2.98 -11.34 -25.18
N ALA A 502 -2.31 -10.22 -25.47
CA ALA A 502 -0.91 -10.06 -25.09
C ALA A 502 -0.72 -10.12 -23.56
N LEU A 503 -1.64 -9.52 -22.80
CA LEU A 503 -1.62 -9.57 -21.34
C LEU A 503 -2.00 -10.95 -20.80
N ALA A 504 -3.01 -11.60 -21.36
CA ALA A 504 -3.38 -12.97 -20.99
C ALA A 504 -2.18 -13.92 -21.13
N ALA A 505 -1.42 -13.83 -22.22
CA ALA A 505 -0.21 -14.62 -22.39
C ALA A 505 0.86 -14.38 -21.30
N PHE A 506 0.92 -13.16 -20.74
CA PHE A 506 1.83 -12.85 -19.64
C PHE A 506 1.36 -13.49 -18.32
N PHE A 507 0.07 -13.42 -18.03
CA PHE A 507 -0.50 -13.83 -16.73
C PHE A 507 -0.87 -15.32 -16.66
N GLU A 508 -1.07 -15.98 -17.79
CA GLU A 508 -1.36 -17.43 -17.82
C GLU A 508 -0.11 -18.30 -17.55
N GLU A 509 1.09 -17.74 -17.71
CA GLU A 509 2.35 -18.49 -17.60
C GLU A 509 3.31 -17.86 -16.57
N GLU A 510 4.03 -18.71 -15.83
CA GLU A 510 4.94 -18.25 -14.77
C GLU A 510 6.31 -17.84 -15.29
N LYS A 511 6.86 -18.57 -16.27
CA LYS A 511 8.24 -18.39 -16.72
C LYS A 511 8.31 -17.48 -17.95
N PRO A 512 9.34 -16.62 -18.07
CA PRO A 512 9.48 -15.72 -19.22
C PRO A 512 9.44 -16.42 -20.58
N LYS A 513 10.05 -17.61 -20.70
CA LYS A 513 10.06 -18.38 -21.94
C LYS A 513 8.66 -18.89 -22.32
N ASP A 514 7.89 -19.31 -21.33
CA ASP A 514 6.56 -19.90 -21.52
C ASP A 514 5.55 -18.78 -21.86
N ARG A 515 5.67 -17.61 -21.21
CA ARG A 515 4.94 -16.38 -21.58
C ARG A 515 5.14 -16.01 -23.05
N GLU A 516 6.37 -16.01 -23.53
CA GLU A 516 6.70 -15.71 -24.94
C GLU A 516 6.12 -16.77 -25.91
N ALA A 517 6.15 -18.04 -25.53
CA ALA A 517 5.54 -19.12 -26.33
C ALA A 517 4.02 -18.92 -26.44
N LYS A 518 3.35 -18.63 -25.32
CA LYS A 518 1.89 -18.39 -25.28
C LYS A 518 1.50 -17.14 -26.08
N ARG A 519 2.29 -16.07 -25.98
CA ARG A 519 2.11 -14.85 -26.80
C ARG A 519 2.23 -15.15 -28.29
N THR A 520 3.19 -15.99 -28.68
CA THR A 520 3.40 -16.39 -30.07
C THR A 520 2.22 -17.23 -30.59
N GLU A 521 1.65 -18.11 -29.77
CA GLU A 521 0.41 -18.84 -30.08
C GLU A 521 -0.75 -17.88 -30.35
N TYR A 522 -0.98 -16.90 -29.47
CA TYR A 522 -2.03 -15.89 -29.69
C TYR A 522 -1.77 -15.01 -30.89
N LEU A 523 -0.52 -14.62 -31.15
CA LEU A 523 -0.16 -13.88 -32.35
C LEU A 523 -0.53 -14.68 -33.61
N GLN A 524 -0.22 -15.98 -33.66
CA GLN A 524 -0.60 -16.82 -34.80
C GLN A 524 -2.11 -16.86 -35.01
N ASN A 525 -2.89 -17.00 -33.92
CA ASN A 525 -4.35 -16.98 -33.98
C ASN A 525 -4.89 -15.62 -34.47
N VAL A 526 -4.29 -14.50 -34.04
CA VAL A 526 -4.63 -13.17 -34.56
C VAL A 526 -4.32 -13.08 -36.05
N MET A 527 -3.15 -13.54 -36.49
CA MET A 527 -2.77 -13.55 -37.90
C MET A 527 -3.72 -14.39 -38.77
N ASN A 528 -4.26 -15.47 -38.22
CA ASN A 528 -5.25 -16.32 -38.86
C ASN A 528 -6.69 -15.76 -38.82
N ARG A 529 -6.92 -14.60 -38.19
CA ARG A 529 -8.26 -14.00 -37.90
C ARG A 529 -9.14 -14.85 -36.97
N GLU A 530 -8.51 -15.63 -36.10
CA GLU A 530 -9.16 -16.52 -35.13
C GLU A 530 -9.13 -15.93 -33.69
N ALA A 531 -8.73 -14.67 -33.52
CA ALA A 531 -8.64 -14.01 -32.21
C ALA A 531 -9.95 -14.07 -31.40
N GLY A 532 -11.10 -14.07 -32.10
CA GLY A 532 -12.42 -14.11 -31.47
C GLY A 532 -12.70 -15.36 -30.65
N GLN A 533 -12.02 -16.49 -30.93
CA GLN A 533 -12.23 -17.75 -30.19
C GLN A 533 -11.78 -17.67 -28.72
N HIS A 534 -10.97 -16.67 -28.38
CA HIS A 534 -10.42 -16.48 -27.03
C HIS A 534 -11.26 -15.55 -26.16
N ARG A 535 -12.38 -15.01 -26.65
CA ARG A 535 -13.23 -14.08 -25.88
C ARG A 535 -13.75 -14.70 -24.58
N ASP A 536 -14.23 -15.93 -24.63
CA ASP A 536 -14.74 -16.65 -23.45
C ASP A 536 -13.63 -16.85 -22.41
N ARG A 537 -12.41 -17.15 -22.87
CA ARG A 537 -11.25 -17.32 -21.99
C ARG A 537 -10.85 -16.01 -21.31
N LEU A 538 -10.84 -14.90 -22.05
CA LEU A 538 -10.58 -13.57 -21.49
C LEU A 538 -11.65 -13.16 -20.48
N GLU A 539 -12.91 -13.52 -20.74
CA GLU A 539 -14.02 -13.24 -19.83
C GLU A 539 -13.90 -14.06 -18.54
N GLN A 540 -13.49 -15.33 -18.62
CA GLN A 540 -13.15 -16.13 -17.43
C GLN A 540 -12.06 -15.48 -16.58
N LEU A 541 -11.02 -14.88 -17.19
CA LEU A 541 -9.96 -14.18 -16.45
C LEU A 541 -10.45 -12.90 -15.78
N ARG A 542 -11.44 -12.21 -16.37
CA ARG A 542 -12.07 -11.01 -15.80
C ARG A 542 -13.03 -11.32 -14.65
N LEU A 543 -13.66 -12.49 -14.67
CA LEU A 543 -14.63 -12.94 -13.67
C LEU A 543 -14.04 -13.85 -12.58
N ALA A 544 -12.74 -14.16 -12.66
CA ALA A 544 -12.03 -14.93 -11.64
C ALA A 544 -11.99 -14.21 -10.27
N GLU A 545 -11.76 -14.95 -9.18
CA GLU A 545 -11.67 -14.38 -7.82
C GLU A 545 -10.62 -13.26 -7.73
N GLN A 546 -9.49 -13.42 -8.42
CA GLN A 546 -8.49 -12.38 -8.62
C GLN A 546 -8.56 -11.91 -10.08
N PRO A 547 -9.42 -10.92 -10.39
CA PRO A 547 -9.74 -10.59 -11.76
C PRO A 547 -8.57 -9.89 -12.45
N LEU A 548 -8.33 -10.27 -13.72
CA LEU A 548 -7.48 -9.55 -14.66
C LEU A 548 -8.36 -8.63 -15.50
N VAL A 549 -8.35 -7.33 -15.19
CA VAL A 549 -9.18 -6.29 -15.83
C VAL A 549 -8.29 -5.20 -16.45
N PRO A 550 -7.62 -5.44 -17.58
CA PRO A 550 -6.68 -4.48 -18.15
C PRO A 550 -7.30 -3.13 -18.51
N PHE A 551 -6.54 -2.06 -18.34
CA PHE A 551 -6.89 -0.72 -18.78
C PHE A 551 -5.82 -0.12 -19.72
N HIS A 552 -6.09 -0.15 -21.02
CA HIS A 552 -5.18 0.32 -22.06
C HIS A 552 -5.30 1.83 -22.29
N TRP A 553 -4.72 2.64 -21.39
CA TRP A 553 -4.84 4.10 -21.33
C TRP A 553 -4.90 4.85 -22.68
N GLU A 554 -3.97 4.59 -23.60
CA GLU A 554 -3.89 5.32 -24.88
C GLU A 554 -5.09 5.07 -25.81
N ILE A 555 -5.63 3.86 -25.82
CA ILE A 555 -6.82 3.53 -26.63
C ILE A 555 -8.12 3.77 -25.88
N GLU A 556 -8.07 3.73 -24.55
CA GLU A 556 -9.22 3.99 -23.69
C GLU A 556 -9.53 5.48 -23.57
N PHE A 557 -8.54 6.36 -23.75
CA PHE A 557 -8.71 7.81 -23.73
C PHE A 557 -7.96 8.48 -24.90
N PRO A 558 -8.32 8.17 -26.16
CA PRO A 558 -7.58 8.65 -27.33
C PRO A 558 -7.54 10.18 -27.40
N GLU A 559 -8.56 10.89 -26.91
CA GLU A 559 -8.57 12.35 -26.84
C GLU A 559 -7.48 12.97 -25.93
N VAL A 560 -6.93 12.18 -25.00
CA VAL A 560 -5.86 12.61 -24.10
C VAL A 560 -4.50 12.36 -24.72
N PHE A 561 -4.35 11.29 -25.50
CA PHE A 561 -3.06 10.80 -26.00
C PHE A 561 -2.82 11.04 -27.49
N ASP A 562 -3.83 11.32 -28.30
CA ASP A 562 -3.67 11.65 -29.73
C ASP A 562 -3.44 13.16 -29.99
N ARG A 563 -3.52 14.00 -28.95
CA ARG A 563 -3.24 15.44 -29.05
C ARG A 563 -1.74 15.69 -29.24
N GLU A 564 -1.38 16.86 -29.77
CA GLU A 564 0.02 17.22 -30.08
C GLU A 564 0.97 17.08 -28.88
N ASN A 565 0.51 17.46 -27.68
CA ASN A 565 1.21 17.22 -26.41
C ASN A 565 0.47 16.14 -25.59
N PRO A 566 0.77 14.86 -25.80
CA PRO A 566 -0.02 13.73 -25.30
C PRO A 566 0.08 13.56 -23.77
N GLY A 567 -0.98 13.05 -23.16
CA GLY A 567 -1.08 12.78 -21.71
C GLY A 567 -2.02 13.75 -20.99
N PHE A 568 -2.30 13.57 -19.71
CA PHE A 568 -3.20 14.42 -18.90
C PHE A 568 -2.58 15.77 -18.51
N ASP A 569 -3.42 16.79 -18.31
CA ASP A 569 -3.02 18.09 -17.77
C ASP A 569 -2.72 18.03 -16.29
N ALA A 570 -3.57 17.30 -15.54
CA ALA A 570 -3.39 17.06 -14.13
C ALA A 570 -3.79 15.62 -13.75
N ILE A 571 -3.08 15.03 -12.80
CA ILE A 571 -3.51 13.81 -12.11
C ILE A 571 -3.64 14.07 -10.61
N ILE A 572 -4.74 13.64 -10.00
CA ILE A 572 -5.04 13.83 -8.58
C ILE A 572 -5.53 12.50 -8.00
N GLY A 573 -5.38 12.27 -6.70
CA GLY A 573 -5.94 11.06 -6.10
C GLY A 573 -5.25 10.59 -4.83
N ASN A 574 -5.82 9.53 -4.25
CA ASN A 574 -5.26 8.77 -3.15
C ASN A 574 -5.13 7.29 -3.57
N PRO A 575 -4.02 6.90 -4.20
CA PRO A 575 -3.83 5.54 -4.66
C PRO A 575 -3.73 4.53 -3.49
N PRO A 576 -4.00 3.24 -3.74
CA PRO A 576 -3.89 2.21 -2.71
C PRO A 576 -2.44 1.98 -2.24
N PHE A 577 -2.29 1.64 -0.97
CA PHE A 577 -1.01 1.30 -0.33
C PHE A 577 -0.89 -0.20 -0.12
N GLY A 578 0.30 -0.77 -0.33
CA GLY A 578 0.51 -2.20 -0.11
C GLY A 578 1.92 -2.66 -0.36
N GLY A 579 2.52 -3.32 0.64
CA GLY A 579 3.79 -4.01 0.47
C GLY A 579 3.66 -5.28 -0.38
N LYS A 580 4.80 -5.81 -0.84
CA LYS A 580 4.90 -6.98 -1.74
C LYS A 580 3.93 -8.12 -1.47
N ASN A 581 3.85 -8.59 -0.22
CA ASN A 581 3.02 -9.75 0.12
C ASN A 581 1.52 -9.43 0.00
N THR A 582 1.13 -8.22 0.39
CA THR A 582 -0.25 -7.73 0.22
C THR A 582 -0.60 -7.62 -1.26
N VAL A 583 0.30 -7.05 -2.07
CA VAL A 583 0.11 -6.93 -3.52
C VAL A 583 0.00 -8.30 -4.18
N ALA A 584 0.88 -9.23 -3.84
CA ALA A 584 0.85 -10.58 -4.41
C ALA A 584 -0.41 -11.37 -4.01
N ALA A 585 -0.93 -11.18 -2.80
CA ALA A 585 -2.14 -11.86 -2.33
C ALA A 585 -3.44 -11.27 -2.89
N ALA A 586 -3.47 -9.97 -3.21
CA ALA A 586 -4.67 -9.26 -3.67
C ALA A 586 -4.84 -9.24 -5.20
N ASN A 587 -3.88 -9.77 -5.96
CA ASN A 587 -3.84 -9.67 -7.42
C ASN A 587 -3.55 -11.02 -8.07
N VAL A 588 -3.87 -11.12 -9.36
CA VAL A 588 -3.60 -12.30 -10.19
C VAL A 588 -2.13 -12.73 -10.08
N ALA A 589 -1.89 -14.04 -10.14
CA ALA A 589 -0.54 -14.59 -10.11
C ALA A 589 0.37 -13.92 -11.16
N GLY A 590 1.61 -13.57 -10.77
CA GLY A 590 2.54 -12.85 -11.65
C GLY A 590 2.41 -11.32 -11.63
N TYR A 591 1.49 -10.72 -10.88
CA TYR A 591 1.35 -9.26 -10.77
C TYR A 591 2.64 -8.53 -10.34
N PRO A 592 3.40 -8.99 -9.32
CA PRO A 592 4.68 -8.34 -8.99
C PRO A 592 5.72 -8.42 -10.13
N ASP A 593 5.66 -9.45 -10.97
CA ASP A 593 6.53 -9.55 -12.14
C ASP A 593 6.09 -8.59 -13.24
N TRP A 594 4.77 -8.42 -13.41
CA TRP A 594 4.21 -7.42 -14.32
C TRP A 594 4.68 -6.01 -13.94
N LEU A 595 4.58 -5.65 -12.65
CA LEU A 595 5.03 -4.35 -12.16
C LEU A 595 6.51 -4.09 -12.45
N LYS A 596 7.37 -5.11 -12.34
CA LYS A 596 8.78 -5.03 -12.73
C LYS A 596 9.00 -4.94 -14.23
N GLN A 597 8.14 -5.60 -15.01
CA GLN A 597 8.19 -5.58 -16.48
C GLN A 597 7.83 -4.20 -17.03
N VAL A 598 6.83 -3.52 -16.45
CA VAL A 598 6.40 -2.20 -16.92
C VAL A 598 7.20 -1.04 -16.34
N HIS A 599 7.77 -1.20 -15.15
CA HIS A 599 8.55 -0.16 -14.48
C HIS A 599 10.00 -0.62 -14.34
N GLU A 600 10.84 -0.25 -15.30
CA GLU A 600 12.29 -0.50 -15.27
C GLU A 600 12.95 0.00 -13.98
N GLU A 601 14.03 -0.64 -13.52
CA GLU A 601 14.71 -0.33 -12.25
C GLU A 601 13.83 -0.45 -10.98
N SER A 602 12.57 -0.90 -11.09
CA SER A 602 11.74 -1.10 -9.90
C SER A 602 12.15 -2.32 -9.09
N HIS A 603 11.98 -2.22 -7.77
CA HIS A 603 12.29 -3.29 -6.85
C HIS A 603 11.05 -4.11 -6.45
N GLY A 604 11.22 -5.40 -6.20
CA GLY A 604 10.08 -6.28 -5.87
C GLY A 604 9.47 -6.07 -4.49
N ASN A 605 10.11 -5.27 -3.63
CA ASN A 605 9.62 -4.97 -2.28
C ASN A 605 8.99 -3.58 -2.15
N SER A 606 8.96 -2.77 -3.22
CA SER A 606 8.37 -1.44 -3.14
C SER A 606 6.88 -1.49 -2.82
N ASP A 607 6.41 -0.49 -2.10
CA ASP A 607 4.98 -0.24 -1.90
C ASP A 607 4.31 0.02 -3.26
N LEU A 608 3.10 -0.50 -3.44
CA LEU A 608 2.27 -0.33 -4.63
C LEU A 608 2.13 1.14 -5.04
N VAL A 609 2.09 2.06 -4.06
CA VAL A 609 1.96 3.49 -4.33
C VAL A 609 3.08 4.06 -5.20
N ALA A 610 4.31 3.52 -5.13
CA ALA A 610 5.40 3.95 -6.00
C ALA A 610 5.11 3.66 -7.49
N HIS A 611 4.41 2.57 -7.79
CA HIS A 611 3.99 2.23 -9.14
C HIS A 611 2.90 3.18 -9.64
N PHE A 612 1.97 3.61 -8.78
CA PHE A 612 1.00 4.67 -9.13
C PHE A 612 1.66 6.02 -9.40
N PHE A 613 2.68 6.41 -8.64
CA PHE A 613 3.45 7.63 -8.91
C PHE A 613 4.14 7.58 -10.27
N ARG A 614 4.76 6.44 -10.63
CA ARG A 614 5.35 6.26 -11.96
C ARG A 614 4.31 6.30 -13.07
N ARG A 615 3.18 5.63 -12.84
CA ARG A 615 2.06 5.62 -13.78
C ARG A 615 1.50 7.03 -13.99
N ALA A 616 1.28 7.79 -12.92
CA ALA A 616 0.87 9.19 -13.04
C ALA A 616 1.88 10.01 -13.86
N PHE A 617 3.18 9.87 -13.58
CA PHE A 617 4.23 10.56 -14.32
C PHE A 617 4.29 10.18 -15.82
N SER A 618 4.06 8.92 -16.16
CA SER A 618 4.03 8.48 -17.56
C SER A 618 2.79 8.97 -18.28
N LEU A 619 1.64 9.07 -17.59
CA LEU A 619 0.37 9.49 -18.16
C LEU A 619 0.19 11.00 -18.26
N ILE A 620 0.89 11.84 -17.48
CA ILE A 620 0.83 13.30 -17.65
C ILE A 620 1.65 13.78 -18.85
N ARG A 621 1.16 14.85 -19.47
CA ARG A 621 1.84 15.53 -20.59
C ARG A 621 3.04 16.33 -20.12
N HIS A 622 3.88 16.78 -21.06
CA HIS A 622 4.95 17.71 -20.71
C HIS A 622 4.35 19.05 -20.23
N GLY A 623 4.79 19.50 -19.06
CA GLY A 623 4.23 20.62 -18.31
C GLY A 623 2.89 20.33 -17.63
N GLY A 624 2.44 19.07 -17.57
CA GLY A 624 1.37 18.65 -16.66
C GLY A 624 1.91 18.42 -15.24
N SER A 625 1.01 18.33 -14.28
CA SER A 625 1.34 18.09 -12.87
C SER A 625 0.51 16.97 -12.27
N PHE A 626 0.94 16.40 -11.15
CA PHE A 626 0.07 15.53 -10.35
C PHE A 626 0.26 15.78 -8.86
N GLY A 627 -0.80 15.54 -8.09
CA GLY A 627 -0.83 15.60 -6.63
C GLY A 627 -1.41 14.33 -6.04
N LEU A 628 -0.59 13.55 -5.36
CA LEU A 628 -0.97 12.24 -4.83
C LEU A 628 -0.60 12.09 -3.35
N ILE A 629 -1.39 11.28 -2.65
CA ILE A 629 -1.12 10.84 -1.28
C ILE A 629 -0.30 9.54 -1.33
N ALA A 630 0.65 9.38 -0.40
CA ALA A 630 1.46 8.18 -0.27
C ALA A 630 1.81 7.85 1.19
N THR A 631 2.25 6.61 1.43
CA THR A 631 2.89 6.25 2.70
C THR A 631 4.23 6.97 2.86
N ASN A 632 4.70 7.14 4.10
CA ASN A 632 6.00 7.76 4.38
C ASN A 632 7.19 7.04 3.71
N THR A 633 7.00 5.76 3.34
CA THR A 633 8.01 4.97 2.63
C THR A 633 8.28 5.50 1.21
N ILE A 634 7.43 6.36 0.65
CA ILE A 634 7.65 6.97 -0.68
C ILE A 634 8.99 7.70 -0.81
N ALA A 635 9.55 8.17 0.31
CA ALA A 635 10.82 8.86 0.40
C ALA A 635 11.96 7.99 0.97
N GLN A 636 11.75 6.68 1.14
CA GLN A 636 12.68 5.74 1.77
C GLN A 636 12.89 4.45 0.95
N GLY A 637 14.10 3.88 1.04
CA GLY A 637 14.45 2.55 0.55
C GLY A 637 13.98 2.21 -0.87
N ASP A 638 13.53 0.97 -1.06
CA ASP A 638 13.10 0.41 -2.34
C ASP A 638 11.92 1.18 -2.97
N THR A 639 10.98 1.65 -2.16
CA THR A 639 9.80 2.42 -2.63
C THR A 639 10.22 3.74 -3.27
N ARG A 640 11.16 4.47 -2.65
CA ARG A 640 11.74 5.70 -3.20
C ARG A 640 12.48 5.45 -4.50
N THR A 641 13.29 4.39 -4.55
CA THR A 641 14.09 4.03 -5.72
C THR A 641 13.19 3.67 -6.90
N THR A 642 12.13 2.87 -6.68
CA THR A 642 11.11 2.59 -7.69
C THR A 642 10.40 3.87 -8.16
N GLY A 643 9.96 4.73 -7.22
CA GLY A 643 9.12 5.90 -7.50
C GLY A 643 9.89 7.20 -7.72
N LEU A 644 10.05 7.98 -6.64
CA LEU A 644 10.53 9.37 -6.70
C LEU A 644 11.91 9.53 -7.31
N ARG A 645 12.86 8.65 -7.02
CA ARG A 645 14.21 8.72 -7.59
C ARG A 645 14.15 8.62 -9.11
N TRP A 646 13.45 7.61 -9.62
CA TRP A 646 13.31 7.41 -11.07
C TRP A 646 12.62 8.63 -11.70
N ILE A 647 11.52 9.11 -11.11
CA ILE A 647 10.79 10.29 -11.63
C ILE A 647 11.70 11.53 -11.70
N CYS A 648 12.43 11.84 -10.63
CA CYS A 648 13.34 12.99 -10.61
C CYS A 648 14.45 12.88 -11.66
N LYS A 649 14.92 11.66 -11.94
CA LYS A 649 15.94 11.41 -12.98
C LYS A 649 15.40 11.45 -14.40
N HIS A 650 14.09 11.36 -14.59
CA HIS A 650 13.43 11.30 -15.90
C HIS A 650 12.64 12.58 -16.22
N GLY A 651 13.10 13.72 -15.67
CA GLY A 651 12.54 15.04 -15.96
C GLY A 651 11.32 15.41 -15.13
N GLY A 652 11.09 14.72 -14.00
CA GLY A 652 10.09 15.13 -13.01
C GLY A 652 10.68 16.09 -11.97
N GLU A 653 9.91 17.11 -11.60
CA GLU A 653 10.28 18.05 -10.55
C GLU A 653 9.23 18.06 -9.43
N ILE A 654 9.64 17.77 -8.20
CA ILE A 654 8.78 17.88 -7.01
C ILE A 654 8.72 19.35 -6.62
N PHE A 655 7.54 19.97 -6.73
CA PHE A 655 7.37 21.40 -6.45
C PHE A 655 6.65 21.69 -5.14
N ALA A 656 5.89 20.74 -4.59
CA ALA A 656 5.36 20.83 -3.24
C ALA A 656 5.32 19.47 -2.56
N ALA A 657 5.67 19.40 -1.28
CA ALA A 657 5.56 18.19 -0.49
C ALA A 657 5.25 18.50 0.98
N LYS A 658 4.40 17.67 1.59
CA LYS A 658 4.15 17.64 3.05
C LYS A 658 4.44 16.24 3.54
N LYS A 659 5.53 16.05 4.30
CA LYS A 659 6.06 14.73 4.67
C LYS A 659 5.19 14.00 5.69
N ARG A 660 4.53 14.77 6.58
CA ARG A 660 3.76 14.23 7.71
C ARG A 660 2.43 14.94 7.84
N TYR A 661 1.48 14.49 7.06
CA TYR A 661 0.10 14.90 7.18
C TYR A 661 -0.64 13.90 8.06
N LYS A 662 -1.11 14.35 9.24
CA LYS A 662 -2.00 13.53 10.08
C LYS A 662 -3.38 13.44 9.44
N TRP A 663 -3.85 12.23 9.19
CA TRP A 663 -5.17 12.02 8.63
C TRP A 663 -6.23 12.62 9.56
N PRO A 664 -7.13 13.48 9.06
CA PRO A 664 -8.15 14.08 9.91
C PRO A 664 -9.22 13.04 10.28
N GLY A 665 -9.64 13.03 11.55
CA GLY A 665 -10.67 12.12 12.07
C GLY A 665 -10.09 10.99 12.93
N LEU A 666 -10.78 9.85 12.94
CA LEU A 666 -10.48 8.71 13.83
C LEU A 666 -9.34 7.80 13.32
N ALA A 667 -8.88 7.99 12.08
CA ALA A 667 -7.81 7.18 11.51
C ALA A 667 -6.44 7.70 11.97
N ALA A 668 -5.71 6.91 12.75
CA ALA A 668 -4.35 7.23 13.21
C ALA A 668 -3.30 6.99 12.11
N VAL A 669 -3.48 7.60 10.93
CA VAL A 669 -2.58 7.41 9.78
C VAL A 669 -1.82 8.70 9.49
N VAL A 670 -0.51 8.60 9.34
CA VAL A 670 0.33 9.69 8.85
C VAL A 670 0.73 9.39 7.40
N VAL A 671 0.44 10.33 6.52
CA VAL A 671 0.71 10.21 5.08
C VAL A 671 1.63 11.32 4.61
N SER A 672 2.28 11.09 3.47
CA SER A 672 2.97 12.11 2.70
C SER A 672 2.06 12.60 1.55
N VAL A 673 2.04 13.90 1.30
CA VAL A 673 1.34 14.52 0.17
C VAL A 673 2.39 15.12 -0.74
N LEU A 674 2.37 14.77 -2.03
CA LEU A 674 3.40 15.19 -2.98
C LEU A 674 2.79 15.75 -4.26
N HIS A 675 3.39 16.82 -4.76
CA HIS A 675 3.07 17.45 -6.03
C HIS A 675 4.28 17.47 -6.95
N ILE A 676 4.12 16.91 -8.14
CA ILE A 676 5.19 16.72 -9.11
C ILE A 676 4.76 17.26 -10.47
N MET A 677 5.66 17.95 -11.15
CA MET A 677 5.48 18.45 -12.52
C MET A 677 6.40 17.68 -13.47
N LYS A 678 5.93 17.40 -14.69
CA LYS A 678 6.78 16.87 -15.76
C LYS A 678 7.40 18.03 -16.54
N GLY A 679 8.72 18.09 -16.54
CA GLY A 679 9.47 19.30 -16.90
C GLY A 679 9.69 20.20 -15.69
N SER A 680 10.22 21.40 -15.92
CA SER A 680 10.58 22.32 -14.84
C SER A 680 9.39 23.16 -14.38
N HIS A 681 9.27 23.31 -13.06
CA HIS A 681 8.33 24.19 -12.40
C HIS A 681 8.89 25.63 -12.33
N PRO A 682 8.18 26.66 -12.83
CA PRO A 682 8.68 28.03 -12.81
C PRO A 682 8.50 28.74 -11.45
N GLY A 683 7.59 28.27 -10.58
CA GLY A 683 7.23 28.93 -9.33
C GLY A 683 8.10 28.54 -8.13
N LEU A 684 7.75 29.00 -6.93
CA LEU A 684 8.46 28.62 -5.70
C LEU A 684 8.15 27.17 -5.32
N ARG A 685 9.12 26.48 -4.71
CA ARG A 685 8.91 25.13 -4.18
C ARG A 685 8.58 25.20 -2.69
N TYR A 686 7.73 24.30 -2.23
CA TYR A 686 7.25 24.26 -0.84
C TYR A 686 7.47 22.89 -0.20
N LEU A 687 8.26 22.83 0.87
CA LEU A 687 8.45 21.62 1.67
C LEU A 687 7.96 21.89 3.09
N ASP A 688 6.93 21.18 3.54
CA ASP A 688 6.26 21.40 4.83
C ASP A 688 5.94 22.90 5.06
N GLU A 689 5.32 23.52 4.04
CA GLU A 689 4.92 24.95 4.02
C GLU A 689 6.09 25.95 3.99
N ARG A 690 7.35 25.48 3.97
CA ARG A 690 8.55 26.33 3.87
C ARG A 690 8.96 26.50 2.40
N LYS A 691 9.30 27.74 2.02
CA LYS A 691 9.86 28.07 0.71
C LYS A 691 11.29 27.57 0.61
N ILE A 692 11.58 26.80 -0.43
CA ILE A 692 12.87 26.16 -0.66
C ILE A 692 13.21 26.15 -2.16
N ASP A 693 14.47 25.93 -2.51
CA ASP A 693 14.95 26.02 -3.89
C ASP A 693 14.72 24.72 -4.70
N ALA A 694 14.92 23.56 -4.09
CA ALA A 694 14.71 22.25 -4.72
C ALA A 694 14.28 21.19 -3.70
N ILE A 695 13.40 20.26 -4.13
CA ILE A 695 12.99 19.09 -3.32
C ILE A 695 13.60 17.83 -3.95
N THR A 696 14.41 17.11 -3.18
CA THR A 696 15.02 15.85 -3.63
C THR A 696 14.06 14.66 -3.50
N ALA A 697 14.46 13.50 -4.04
CA ALA A 697 13.68 12.26 -3.90
C ALA A 697 13.58 11.76 -2.44
N PHE A 698 14.42 12.28 -1.53
CA PHE A 698 14.32 12.04 -0.09
C PHE A 698 13.37 13.02 0.62
N LEU A 699 12.76 13.95 -0.11
CA LEU A 699 11.98 15.07 0.43
C LEU A 699 12.81 15.96 1.36
N PHE A 700 14.06 16.19 0.95
CA PHE A 700 14.96 17.18 1.55
C PHE A 700 15.12 18.38 0.63
N HIS A 701 15.50 19.51 1.21
CA HIS A 701 15.70 20.77 0.49
C HIS A 701 17.08 20.86 -0.23
N ARG A 702 17.94 19.85 -0.05
CA ARG A 702 19.27 19.73 -0.67
C ARG A 702 19.73 18.27 -0.74
N GLY A 703 20.83 18.04 -1.45
CA GLY A 703 21.41 16.72 -1.68
C GLY A 703 21.02 16.13 -3.05
N GLY A 704 21.44 14.89 -3.31
CA GLY A 704 21.12 14.17 -4.54
C GLY A 704 19.81 13.37 -4.47
N HIS A 705 19.42 12.80 -5.60
CA HIS A 705 18.33 11.82 -5.67
C HIS A 705 18.82 10.38 -5.48
N ASP A 706 20.12 10.14 -5.57
CA ASP A 706 20.72 8.81 -5.47
C ASP A 706 20.86 8.33 -4.03
N ASP A 707 20.85 7.00 -3.85
CA ASP A 707 21.33 6.41 -2.59
C ASP A 707 22.80 6.78 -2.38
N PRO A 708 23.25 6.94 -1.13
CA PRO A 708 24.62 7.34 -0.85
C PRO A 708 25.61 6.30 -1.35
N ALA A 709 26.68 6.77 -1.98
CA ALA A 709 27.72 5.92 -2.49
C ALA A 709 28.64 5.42 -1.37
N ARG A 710 29.22 4.24 -1.59
CA ARG A 710 30.28 3.74 -0.71
C ARG A 710 31.56 4.53 -0.99
N LEU A 711 32.17 5.06 0.07
CA LEU A 711 33.37 5.88 -0.02
C LEU A 711 34.60 4.98 0.10
N ALA A 712 35.56 5.14 -0.81
CA ALA A 712 36.83 4.44 -0.79
C ALA A 712 37.61 4.70 0.50
N ALA A 713 37.48 5.90 1.08
CA ALA A 713 38.06 6.25 2.38
C ALA A 713 37.60 5.36 3.55
N ASN A 714 36.45 4.70 3.42
CA ASN A 714 35.88 3.81 4.43
C ASN A 714 36.13 2.32 4.16
N ALA A 715 36.65 1.98 2.97
CA ALA A 715 36.87 0.59 2.59
C ALA A 715 37.90 -0.10 3.50
N GLY A 716 37.61 -1.34 3.89
CA GLY A 716 38.52 -2.15 4.74
C GLY A 716 38.62 -1.68 6.19
N LYS A 717 37.68 -0.85 6.68
CA LYS A 717 37.64 -0.35 8.06
C LYS A 717 36.48 -0.91 8.91
N SER A 718 35.70 -1.84 8.36
CA SER A 718 34.63 -2.53 9.08
C SER A 718 34.54 -3.98 8.64
N PHE A 719 34.38 -4.91 9.57
CA PHE A 719 34.40 -6.33 9.27
C PHE A 719 33.30 -7.07 10.05
N GLN A 720 32.62 -8.01 9.41
CA GLN A 720 31.74 -8.94 10.14
C GLN A 720 32.60 -9.95 10.92
N GLY A 721 32.16 -10.31 12.13
CA GLY A 721 32.74 -11.41 12.89
C GLY A 721 32.62 -12.78 12.20
N SER A 722 33.27 -13.78 12.79
CA SER A 722 33.37 -15.14 12.27
C SER A 722 32.03 -15.87 12.27
N ILE A 723 31.74 -16.58 11.18
CA ILE A 723 30.56 -17.45 11.07
C ILE A 723 31.00 -18.85 11.50
N VAL A 724 30.83 -19.17 12.78
CA VAL A 724 31.17 -20.49 13.34
C VAL A 724 30.36 -21.61 12.67
N LEU A 725 29.05 -21.37 12.48
CA LEU A 725 28.08 -22.29 11.87
C LEU A 725 28.01 -23.65 12.58
N GLY A 726 27.34 -23.71 13.72
CA GLY A 726 27.20 -24.92 14.54
C GLY A 726 27.74 -24.69 15.95
N MET A 727 26.86 -24.73 16.95
CA MET A 727 27.23 -24.45 18.35
C MET A 727 27.97 -25.61 19.01
N GLY A 728 28.15 -26.75 18.32
CA GLY A 728 29.00 -27.84 18.80
C GLY A 728 30.50 -27.48 18.90
N PHE A 729 30.93 -26.34 18.33
CA PHE A 729 32.27 -25.79 18.50
C PHE A 729 32.49 -25.08 19.84
N THR A 730 31.42 -24.73 20.56
CA THR A 730 31.52 -23.84 21.73
C THR A 730 31.50 -24.60 23.04
N PHE A 731 32.14 -24.00 24.05
CA PHE A 731 31.95 -24.34 25.45
C PHE A 731 31.09 -23.28 26.14
N ASP A 732 29.99 -23.71 26.76
CA ASP A 732 28.98 -22.82 27.33
C ASP A 732 28.11 -23.56 28.37
N ASP A 733 28.10 -23.08 29.61
CA ASP A 733 27.26 -23.63 30.69
C ASP A 733 25.83 -23.03 30.70
N THR A 734 25.57 -22.01 29.88
CA THR A 734 24.25 -21.39 29.74
C THR A 734 23.40 -22.02 28.62
N ASP A 735 23.98 -22.94 27.84
CA ASP A 735 23.29 -23.58 26.74
C ASP A 735 22.23 -24.59 27.22
N THR A 736 20.97 -24.18 27.14
CA THR A 736 19.81 -25.00 27.49
C THR A 736 19.51 -26.12 26.50
N LYS A 737 20.09 -26.09 25.30
CA LYS A 737 19.86 -27.10 24.25
C LYS A 737 20.89 -28.24 24.26
N ALA A 738 21.85 -28.20 25.19
CA ALA A 738 22.92 -29.19 25.34
C ALA A 738 23.74 -29.44 24.07
N VAL A 739 23.81 -28.46 23.17
CA VAL A 739 24.58 -28.49 21.92
C VAL A 739 26.04 -28.15 22.20
N ALA A 740 26.29 -27.13 23.01
CA ALA A 740 27.62 -26.76 23.49
C ALA A 740 28.15 -27.77 24.52
N THR A 741 29.47 -27.78 24.69
CA THR A 741 30.12 -28.62 25.70
C THR A 741 30.27 -27.83 27.01
N PRO A 742 30.05 -28.41 28.21
CA PRO A 742 30.20 -27.66 29.46
C PRO A 742 31.64 -27.13 29.69
N LEU A 743 31.78 -26.00 30.39
CA LEU A 743 33.09 -25.41 30.71
C LEU A 743 33.92 -26.32 31.61
N ALA A 744 33.29 -27.12 32.47
CA ALA A 744 33.97 -28.12 33.29
C ALA A 744 34.76 -29.13 32.42
N GLU A 745 34.21 -29.53 31.28
CA GLU A 745 34.87 -30.44 30.34
C GLU A 745 36.01 -29.74 29.60
N MET A 746 35.84 -28.45 29.25
CA MET A 746 36.91 -27.63 28.69
C MET A 746 38.14 -27.61 29.61
N HIS A 747 37.94 -27.31 30.90
CA HIS A 747 39.03 -27.27 31.88
C HIS A 747 39.70 -28.64 32.03
N ARG A 748 38.92 -29.72 32.11
CA ARG A 748 39.45 -31.08 32.16
C ARG A 748 40.32 -31.41 30.95
N LEU A 749 39.93 -30.98 29.76
CA LEU A 749 40.68 -31.20 28.52
C LEU A 749 41.98 -30.39 28.47
N ILE A 750 41.97 -29.16 28.98
CA ILE A 750 43.18 -28.32 29.08
C ILE A 750 44.15 -28.89 30.11
N GLU A 751 43.65 -29.35 31.26
CA GLU A 751 44.47 -30.03 32.28
C GLU A 751 45.08 -31.33 31.76
N LYS A 752 44.31 -32.09 30.97
CA LYS A 752 44.77 -33.34 30.35
C LYS A 752 45.85 -33.10 29.29
N ASP A 753 45.69 -32.09 28.44
CA ASP A 753 46.67 -31.71 27.42
C ASP A 753 46.70 -30.18 27.26
N PRO A 754 47.74 -29.51 27.80
CA PRO A 754 47.86 -28.06 27.74
C PRO A 754 47.84 -27.47 26.31
N ARG A 755 48.17 -28.28 25.28
CA ARG A 755 48.10 -27.83 23.88
C ARG A 755 46.68 -27.50 23.44
N ASN A 756 45.64 -28.04 24.08
CA ASN A 756 44.25 -27.71 23.77
C ASN A 756 43.97 -26.21 23.92
N GLN A 757 44.66 -25.53 24.83
CA GLN A 757 44.55 -24.07 24.99
C GLN A 757 44.98 -23.29 23.74
N GLU A 758 45.86 -23.85 22.88
CA GLU A 758 46.34 -23.19 21.64
C GLU A 758 45.20 -22.90 20.63
N VAL A 759 44.08 -23.62 20.73
CA VAL A 759 42.94 -23.53 19.79
C VAL A 759 41.62 -23.22 20.50
N ILE A 760 41.63 -22.95 21.80
CA ILE A 760 40.46 -22.54 22.57
C ILE A 760 40.57 -21.04 22.83
N PHE A 761 39.60 -20.29 22.32
CA PHE A 761 39.57 -18.84 22.44
C PHE A 761 38.29 -18.36 23.12
N PRO A 762 38.32 -17.25 23.86
CA PRO A 762 37.10 -16.56 24.26
C PRO A 762 36.21 -16.27 23.04
N TYR A 763 34.91 -16.45 23.20
CA TYR A 763 33.93 -16.23 22.14
C TYR A 763 32.85 -15.26 22.62
N ILE A 764 32.62 -14.21 21.83
CA ILE A 764 31.66 -13.16 22.19
C ILE A 764 30.74 -12.82 21.02
N GLY A 765 29.45 -12.68 21.30
CA GLY A 765 28.45 -12.23 20.34
C GLY A 765 27.76 -10.94 20.77
N GLY A 766 26.79 -10.52 19.95
CA GLY A 766 25.99 -9.33 20.22
C GLY A 766 25.16 -9.39 21.51
N GLU A 767 24.83 -10.59 21.98
CA GLU A 767 24.08 -10.79 23.22
C GLU A 767 24.91 -10.36 24.44
N GLU A 768 26.13 -10.87 24.59
CA GLU A 768 26.99 -10.51 25.73
C GLU A 768 27.37 -9.04 25.72
N VAL A 769 27.69 -8.49 24.54
CA VAL A 769 27.99 -7.07 24.39
C VAL A 769 26.84 -6.22 24.92
N ASN A 770 25.59 -6.61 24.64
CA ASN A 770 24.41 -5.81 25.00
C ASN A 770 23.87 -6.07 26.42
N THR A 771 24.08 -7.25 27.00
CA THR A 771 23.48 -7.64 28.28
C THR A 771 24.44 -7.57 29.46
N SER A 772 25.75 -7.78 29.25
CA SER A 772 26.74 -7.75 30.33
C SER A 772 27.13 -6.31 30.71
N PRO A 773 27.15 -5.96 32.02
CA PRO A 773 27.61 -4.65 32.49
C PRO A 773 29.08 -4.34 32.17
N THR A 774 29.90 -5.38 31.98
CA THR A 774 31.32 -5.29 31.64
C THR A 774 31.63 -5.78 30.24
N HIS A 775 30.60 -6.13 29.45
CA HIS A 775 30.75 -6.79 28.17
C HIS A 775 31.59 -8.09 28.24
N ALA A 776 31.50 -8.79 29.37
CA ALA A 776 32.23 -10.04 29.59
C ALA A 776 31.66 -11.18 28.73
N TYR A 777 32.55 -11.95 28.12
CA TYR A 777 32.19 -13.22 27.51
C TYR A 777 31.97 -14.28 28.60
N HIS A 778 31.11 -15.25 28.33
CA HIS A 778 30.95 -16.46 29.16
C HIS A 778 31.19 -17.74 28.36
N ARG A 779 31.47 -17.62 27.06
CA ARG A 779 31.64 -18.74 26.13
C ARG A 779 33.07 -18.80 25.62
N TYR A 780 33.49 -20.02 25.28
CA TYR A 780 34.72 -20.27 24.55
C TYR A 780 34.42 -21.02 23.26
N VAL A 781 35.32 -20.97 22.28
CA VAL A 781 35.16 -21.66 21.00
C VAL A 781 36.44 -22.37 20.60
N ILE A 782 36.26 -23.58 20.05
CA ILE A 782 37.33 -24.33 19.39
C ILE A 782 37.54 -23.74 18.00
N ASN A 783 38.73 -23.22 17.73
CA ASN A 783 39.10 -22.60 16.47
C ASN A 783 40.39 -23.19 15.90
N PHE A 784 40.23 -24.15 14.99
CA PHE A 784 41.37 -24.78 14.31
C PHE A 784 41.99 -23.92 13.20
N GLY A 785 41.35 -22.81 12.80
CA GLY A 785 41.79 -21.98 11.66
C GLY A 785 41.80 -22.75 10.34
N GLU A 786 42.79 -22.49 9.48
CA GLU A 786 42.92 -23.11 8.16
C GLU A 786 43.67 -24.45 8.15
N ARG A 787 43.94 -25.03 9.33
CA ARG A 787 44.72 -26.27 9.48
C ARG A 787 43.99 -27.47 8.86
N SER A 788 44.76 -28.44 8.36
CA SER A 788 44.20 -29.67 7.78
C SER A 788 43.57 -30.55 8.86
N GLU A 789 42.62 -31.40 8.47
CA GLU A 789 41.98 -32.34 9.39
C GLU A 789 43.03 -33.25 10.06
N GLU A 790 44.00 -33.73 9.29
CA GLU A 790 45.08 -34.62 9.76
C GLU A 790 45.93 -33.94 10.83
N GLU A 791 46.28 -32.67 10.63
CA GLU A 791 47.01 -31.88 11.63
C GLU A 791 46.18 -31.74 12.91
N CYS A 792 44.90 -31.40 12.77
CA CYS A 792 44.02 -31.18 13.92
C CYS A 792 43.83 -32.46 14.74
N ARG A 793 43.63 -33.61 14.08
CA ARG A 793 43.51 -34.92 14.74
C ARG A 793 44.80 -35.34 15.45
N ARG A 794 45.96 -35.00 14.88
CA ARG A 794 47.26 -35.34 15.47
C ARG A 794 47.60 -34.47 16.68
N ARG A 795 47.28 -33.17 16.64
CA ARG A 795 47.65 -32.21 17.71
C ARG A 795 46.58 -32.07 18.80
N TRP A 796 45.29 -32.14 18.44
CA TRP A 796 44.15 -31.92 19.34
C TRP A 796 43.08 -33.01 19.17
N PRO A 797 43.40 -34.29 19.42
CA PRO A 797 42.50 -35.41 19.18
C PRO A 797 41.18 -35.30 19.97
N ASP A 798 41.22 -34.85 21.22
CA ASP A 798 40.04 -34.73 22.06
C ASP A 798 39.06 -33.64 21.56
N LEU A 799 39.59 -32.47 21.16
CA LEU A 799 38.76 -31.39 20.60
C LEU A 799 38.17 -31.77 19.24
N MET A 800 38.93 -32.49 18.42
CA MET A 800 38.41 -33.02 17.15
C MET A 800 37.28 -34.02 17.37
N ALA A 801 37.34 -34.86 18.41
CA ALA A 801 36.26 -35.79 18.74
C ALA A 801 34.97 -35.05 19.12
N ILE A 802 35.06 -33.93 19.85
CA ILE A 802 33.91 -33.07 20.19
C ILE A 802 33.26 -32.53 18.91
N VAL A 803 34.05 -31.89 18.04
CA VAL A 803 33.53 -31.29 16.81
C VAL A 803 32.98 -32.37 15.86
N GLU A 804 33.61 -33.55 15.82
CA GLU A 804 33.12 -34.68 15.02
C GLU A 804 31.78 -35.20 15.51
N ALA A 805 31.60 -35.33 16.83
CA ALA A 805 30.34 -35.80 17.40
C ALA A 805 29.21 -34.77 17.27
N ARG A 806 29.52 -33.48 17.46
CA ARG A 806 28.50 -32.42 17.63
C ARG A 806 28.25 -31.56 16.40
N VAL A 807 29.22 -31.40 15.50
CA VAL A 807 29.11 -30.48 14.34
C VAL A 807 28.98 -31.25 13.03
N LYS A 808 29.77 -32.31 12.83
CA LYS A 808 29.81 -33.07 11.57
C LYS A 808 28.43 -33.58 11.11
N PRO A 809 27.55 -34.14 11.97
CA PRO A 809 26.23 -34.62 11.54
C PRO A 809 25.36 -33.51 10.96
N GLU A 810 25.36 -32.33 11.60
CA GLU A 810 24.61 -31.16 11.14
C GLU A 810 25.15 -30.67 9.80
N ARG A 811 26.48 -30.58 9.65
CA ARG A 811 27.11 -30.09 8.41
C ARG A 811 26.87 -30.99 7.20
N ILE A 812 26.94 -32.31 7.38
CA ILE A 812 26.75 -33.27 6.28
C ILE A 812 25.28 -33.37 5.85
N SER A 813 24.35 -33.11 6.76
CA SER A 813 22.91 -33.11 6.44
C SER A 813 22.44 -31.85 5.68
N LEU A 814 23.30 -30.84 5.53
CA LEU A 814 22.97 -29.65 4.74
C LEU A 814 22.71 -30.02 3.26
N PRO A 815 21.62 -29.52 2.65
CA PRO A 815 21.31 -29.85 1.27
C PRO A 815 22.36 -29.23 0.33
N PRO A 816 22.86 -29.94 -0.69
CA PRO A 816 23.98 -29.50 -1.54
C PRO A 816 23.55 -28.47 -2.61
N LYS A 817 22.72 -27.50 -2.22
CA LYS A 817 22.10 -26.50 -3.10
C LYS A 817 23.09 -25.48 -3.66
N ASN A 818 24.19 -25.21 -2.96
CA ASN A 818 25.19 -24.22 -3.37
C ASN A 818 26.61 -24.68 -3.00
N ASN A 819 27.63 -23.99 -3.54
CA ASN A 819 29.04 -24.28 -3.26
C ASN A 819 29.39 -24.14 -1.78
N TRP A 820 28.76 -23.17 -1.09
CA TRP A 820 28.97 -22.95 0.33
C TRP A 820 28.64 -24.18 1.18
N ASN A 821 27.44 -24.76 1.01
CA ASN A 821 27.00 -25.94 1.74
C ASN A 821 27.92 -27.13 1.49
N ARG A 822 28.36 -27.32 0.22
CA ARG A 822 29.31 -28.39 -0.13
C ARG A 822 30.68 -28.19 0.54
N ASP A 823 31.18 -26.97 0.54
CA ASP A 823 32.50 -26.64 1.11
C ASP A 823 32.52 -26.81 2.61
N VAL A 824 31.48 -26.36 3.31
CA VAL A 824 31.41 -26.48 4.76
C VAL A 824 31.07 -27.90 5.23
N ALA A 825 30.37 -28.70 4.44
CA ALA A 825 30.21 -30.13 4.69
C ALA A 825 31.55 -30.87 4.52
N ARG A 826 32.34 -30.51 3.51
CA ARG A 826 33.67 -31.08 3.27
C ARG A 826 34.69 -30.69 4.33
N ARG A 827 34.64 -29.46 4.83
CA ARG A 827 35.54 -28.91 5.85
C ARG A 827 34.80 -28.68 7.17
N TRP A 828 34.07 -29.70 7.63
CA TRP A 828 33.18 -29.62 8.78
C TRP A 828 33.88 -29.23 10.09
N TRP A 829 35.19 -29.43 10.19
CA TRP A 829 36.00 -29.03 11.37
C TRP A 829 36.43 -27.55 11.34
N GLN A 830 36.22 -26.83 10.24
CA GLN A 830 36.51 -25.40 10.13
C GLN A 830 35.23 -24.58 10.34
N PHE A 831 35.39 -23.33 10.76
CA PHE A 831 34.28 -22.37 10.74
C PHE A 831 33.73 -22.21 9.33
N GLY A 832 32.45 -21.85 9.23
CA GLY A 832 31.86 -21.45 7.94
C GLY A 832 32.66 -20.32 7.29
N ALA A 833 32.91 -19.23 8.04
CA ALA A 833 33.81 -18.15 7.63
C ALA A 833 34.74 -17.73 8.78
N ASP A 834 36.04 -17.90 8.57
CA ASP A 834 37.07 -17.59 9.57
C ASP A 834 37.44 -16.10 9.66
N ARG A 835 37.11 -15.31 8.62
CA ARG A 835 37.31 -13.84 8.52
C ARG A 835 38.77 -13.42 8.72
N ARG A 836 39.66 -13.85 7.81
CA ARG A 836 41.11 -13.57 7.88
C ARG A 836 41.43 -12.08 7.79
N GLU A 837 40.69 -11.37 6.97
CA GLU A 837 40.76 -9.92 6.79
C GLU A 837 40.54 -9.17 8.11
N LEU A 838 39.60 -9.64 8.94
CA LEU A 838 39.38 -9.10 10.28
C LEU A 838 40.59 -9.36 11.17
N ARG A 839 41.08 -10.59 11.24
CA ARG A 839 42.25 -10.93 12.08
C ARG A 839 43.48 -10.13 11.73
N ALA A 840 43.73 -9.93 10.44
CA ALA A 840 44.83 -9.10 9.96
C ALA A 840 44.65 -7.63 10.36
N ALA A 841 43.42 -7.09 10.26
CA ALA A 841 43.13 -5.70 10.59
C ALA A 841 43.24 -5.38 12.08
N ILE A 842 42.97 -6.35 12.96
CA ILE A 842 43.03 -6.15 14.42
C ILE A 842 44.36 -6.60 15.04
N ALA A 843 45.26 -7.19 14.24
CA ALA A 843 46.55 -7.66 14.72
C ALA A 843 47.39 -6.49 15.29
N GLY A 844 47.85 -6.63 16.54
CA GLY A 844 48.64 -5.60 17.22
C GLY A 844 47.82 -4.51 17.91
N LEU A 845 46.49 -4.51 17.78
CA LEU A 845 45.63 -3.66 18.60
C LEU A 845 45.33 -4.36 19.93
N GLU A 846 45.32 -3.63 21.04
CA GLU A 846 44.90 -4.17 22.34
C GLU A 846 43.37 -4.35 22.40
N ARG A 847 42.65 -3.38 21.83
CA ARG A 847 41.18 -3.33 21.82
C ARG A 847 40.66 -2.80 20.48
N VAL A 848 39.41 -3.13 20.20
CA VAL A 848 38.66 -2.78 18.99
C VAL A 848 37.26 -2.30 19.37
N LEU A 849 36.58 -1.62 18.45
CA LEU A 849 35.18 -1.25 18.61
C LEU A 849 34.28 -2.31 17.98
N VAL A 850 33.14 -2.57 18.59
CA VAL A 850 32.13 -3.51 18.09
C VAL A 850 30.74 -2.91 18.15
N VAL A 851 29.88 -3.36 17.23
CA VAL A 851 28.44 -3.09 17.24
C VAL A 851 27.66 -4.38 16.93
N ASN A 852 26.54 -4.57 17.61
CA ASN A 852 25.64 -5.69 17.35
C ASN A 852 24.87 -5.48 16.03
N CYS A 853 24.96 -6.44 15.11
CA CYS A 853 24.22 -6.44 13.84
C CYS A 853 23.07 -7.47 13.81
N GLY A 854 22.75 -8.11 14.93
CA GLY A 854 21.62 -9.02 15.13
C GLY A 854 20.35 -8.32 15.62
N ALA A 855 19.90 -7.27 14.92
CA ALA A 855 18.68 -6.48 15.17
C ALA A 855 18.50 -6.00 16.63
N THR A 856 18.91 -4.75 16.88
CA THR A 856 18.91 -4.13 18.21
C THR A 856 18.05 -2.86 18.24
N PRO A 857 17.34 -2.57 19.35
CA PRO A 857 16.55 -1.34 19.47
C PRO A 857 17.42 -0.08 19.48
N HIS A 858 18.68 -0.19 19.92
CA HIS A 858 19.59 0.94 20.12
C HIS A 858 20.90 0.74 19.37
N LEU A 859 21.44 1.82 18.81
CA LEU A 859 22.80 1.82 18.27
C LEU A 859 23.77 1.99 19.44
N SER A 860 24.49 0.91 19.76
CA SER A 860 25.39 0.89 20.92
C SER A 860 26.74 0.33 20.51
N ILE A 861 27.76 1.19 20.53
CA ILE A 861 29.15 0.84 20.25
C ILE A 861 29.85 0.50 21.57
N ALA A 862 30.67 -0.54 21.59
CA ALA A 862 31.45 -0.93 22.78
C ALA A 862 32.90 -1.25 22.43
N PHE A 863 33.83 -1.05 23.36
CA PHE A 863 35.18 -1.60 23.22
C PHE A 863 35.20 -3.08 23.60
N GLN A 864 36.05 -3.85 22.92
CA GLN A 864 36.37 -5.24 23.23
C GLN A 864 37.86 -5.48 23.04
N LEU A 865 38.46 -6.38 23.83
CA LEU A 865 39.84 -6.80 23.58
C LEU A 865 39.91 -7.59 22.26
N SER A 866 41.03 -7.46 21.56
CA SER A 866 41.26 -8.08 20.24
C SER A 866 41.58 -9.59 20.29
N ASP A 867 41.80 -10.13 21.50
CA ASP A 867 42.29 -11.48 21.78
C ASP A 867 41.24 -12.61 21.69
N ARG A 868 40.04 -12.28 21.22
CA ARG A 868 38.86 -13.16 21.22
C ARG A 868 38.31 -13.38 19.82
N VAL A 869 37.50 -14.43 19.67
CA VAL A 869 36.73 -14.68 18.45
C VAL A 869 35.41 -13.92 18.54
N PHE A 870 35.19 -13.00 17.60
CA PHE A 870 33.95 -12.26 17.46
C PHE A 870 32.93 -13.05 16.63
N ALA A 871 31.70 -13.20 17.12
CA ALA A 871 30.63 -13.84 16.37
C ALA A 871 30.16 -12.99 15.19
N HIS A 872 29.60 -13.62 14.16
CA HIS A 872 28.96 -12.97 13.01
C HIS A 872 27.80 -12.01 13.36
N THR A 873 27.32 -12.03 14.60
CA THR A 873 26.34 -11.09 15.15
C THR A 873 26.97 -9.74 15.55
N LEU A 874 28.29 -9.60 15.40
CA LEU A 874 29.03 -8.37 15.59
C LEU A 874 29.64 -7.87 14.27
N THR A 875 29.60 -6.56 14.08
CA THR A 875 30.56 -5.85 13.22
C THR A 875 31.68 -5.33 14.10
N VAL A 876 32.92 -5.54 13.66
CA VAL A 876 34.15 -5.11 14.34
C VAL A 876 34.81 -4.01 13.52
N PHE A 877 35.19 -2.94 14.19
CA PHE A 877 35.95 -1.83 13.63
C PHE A 877 37.35 -1.81 14.27
N PRO A 878 38.44 -1.82 13.48
CA PRO A 878 39.82 -1.91 13.97
C PRO A 878 40.33 -0.56 14.52
N PHE A 879 39.57 0.06 15.42
CA PHE A 879 39.91 1.33 16.05
C PHE A 879 40.01 1.16 17.56
N ASN A 880 41.03 1.79 18.16
CA ASN A 880 41.28 1.79 19.61
C ASN A 880 41.07 3.17 20.27
N THR A 881 40.76 4.21 19.48
CA THR A 881 40.61 5.61 19.91
C THR A 881 39.19 5.93 20.36
N ASN A 882 39.06 6.85 21.33
CA ASN A 882 37.74 7.35 21.72
C ASN A 882 37.16 8.31 20.69
N ALA A 883 37.98 8.91 19.82
CA ALA A 883 37.54 9.73 18.70
C ALA A 883 36.71 8.90 17.69
N ALA A 884 37.15 7.68 17.36
CA ALA A 884 36.37 6.78 16.51
C ALA A 884 35.07 6.33 17.18
N PHE A 885 35.12 6.03 18.49
CA PHE A 885 33.92 5.73 19.27
C PHE A 885 32.93 6.90 19.27
N CYS A 886 33.41 8.13 19.47
CA CYS A 886 32.64 9.36 19.47
C CYS A 886 31.87 9.53 18.16
N ALA A 887 32.55 9.41 17.01
CA ALA A 887 31.93 9.50 15.70
C ALA A 887 30.83 8.45 15.50
N LEU A 888 31.09 7.18 15.85
CA LEU A 888 30.17 6.07 15.64
C LEU A 888 28.99 6.03 16.62
N GLN A 889 29.16 6.50 17.86
CA GLN A 889 28.09 6.51 18.87
C GLN A 889 27.19 7.76 18.75
N SER A 890 27.67 8.81 18.08
CA SER A 890 26.95 10.09 17.93
C SER A 890 25.65 9.97 17.13
N ARG A 891 24.74 10.92 17.38
CA ARG A 891 23.45 11.03 16.67
C ARG A 891 23.59 11.23 15.16
N PRO A 892 24.55 12.02 14.61
CA PRO A 892 24.78 12.07 13.17
C PRO A 892 24.94 10.69 12.53
N HIS A 893 25.70 9.79 13.16
CA HIS A 893 25.86 8.42 12.67
C HIS A 893 24.64 7.55 12.95
N GLU A 894 24.00 7.70 14.13
CA GLU A 894 22.77 6.97 14.45
C GLU A 894 21.65 7.23 13.44
N ILE A 895 21.38 8.51 13.13
CA ILE A 895 20.30 8.86 12.22
C ILE A 895 20.60 8.37 10.80
N TRP A 896 21.86 8.39 10.36
CA TRP A 896 22.30 7.83 9.08
C TRP A 896 22.09 6.32 9.03
N ALA A 897 22.57 5.61 10.06
CA ALA A 897 22.45 4.16 10.17
C ALA A 897 20.99 3.71 10.24
N ARG A 898 20.12 4.47 10.92
CA ARG A 898 18.67 4.18 10.98
C ARG A 898 17.95 4.49 9.67
N PHE A 899 18.39 5.51 8.93
CA PHE A 899 17.74 5.90 7.69
C PHE A 899 18.11 4.99 6.51
N PHE A 900 19.37 4.55 6.42
CA PHE A 900 19.87 3.71 5.32
C PHE A 900 20.05 2.23 5.68
N GLY A 901 20.12 1.90 6.97
CA GLY A 901 20.23 0.52 7.41
C GLY A 901 18.93 -0.26 7.28
N SER A 902 19.05 -1.58 7.25
CA SER A 902 17.88 -2.47 7.28
C SER A 902 17.27 -2.56 8.68
N THR A 903 16.00 -2.93 8.76
CA THR A 903 15.32 -3.22 10.03
C THR A 903 14.83 -4.67 10.05
N LEU A 904 14.68 -5.20 11.26
CA LEU A 904 13.86 -6.39 11.50
C LEU A 904 12.75 -5.95 12.45
N GLU A 905 11.51 -5.98 11.97
CA GLU A 905 10.40 -5.28 12.62
C GLU A 905 10.74 -3.77 12.68
N ASP A 906 10.82 -3.21 13.88
CA ASP A 906 11.21 -1.83 14.19
C ASP A 906 12.69 -1.69 14.60
N ARG A 907 13.41 -2.80 14.81
CA ARG A 907 14.78 -2.80 15.34
C ARG A 907 15.82 -2.59 14.25
N LEU A 908 16.83 -1.77 14.54
CA LEU A 908 17.95 -1.49 13.63
C LEU A 908 18.80 -2.75 13.44
N ARG A 909 19.01 -3.12 12.19
CA ARG A 909 19.99 -4.13 11.77
C ARG A 909 21.18 -3.43 11.10
N TYR A 910 22.18 -3.11 11.90
CA TYR A 910 23.37 -2.42 11.43
C TYR A 910 24.09 -3.21 10.34
N THR A 911 24.13 -2.66 9.13
CA THR A 911 24.76 -3.29 7.97
C THR A 911 25.91 -2.41 7.50
N PRO A 912 27.18 -2.82 7.66
CA PRO A 912 28.32 -1.92 7.45
C PRO A 912 28.38 -1.31 6.05
N SER A 913 27.95 -2.04 5.02
CA SER A 913 27.91 -1.54 3.65
C SER A 913 27.00 -0.34 3.44
N ASP A 914 25.91 -0.25 4.22
CA ASP A 914 24.85 0.73 4.02
C ASP A 914 24.92 1.82 5.09
N CYS A 915 25.52 1.50 6.24
CA CYS A 915 25.67 2.41 7.37
C CYS A 915 27.07 3.01 7.49
N PHE A 916 28.14 2.20 7.44
CA PHE A 916 29.52 2.67 7.69
C PHE A 916 30.23 3.08 6.40
N GLU A 917 30.21 2.22 5.38
CA GLU A 917 30.94 2.45 4.12
C GLU A 917 30.43 3.68 3.36
N THR A 918 29.16 4.03 3.56
CA THR A 918 28.51 5.21 2.96
C THR A 918 28.60 6.47 3.82
N PHE A 919 28.94 6.38 5.11
CA PHE A 919 28.90 7.53 6.00
C PHE A 919 30.07 8.49 5.73
N PRO A 920 29.79 9.77 5.45
CA PRO A 920 30.83 10.73 5.14
C PRO A 920 31.43 11.34 6.42
N PHE A 921 32.22 10.58 7.19
CA PHE A 921 32.85 11.03 8.46
C PHE A 921 33.56 12.39 8.39
N PRO A 922 33.61 13.20 9.47
CA PRO A 922 34.35 14.47 9.44
C PRO A 922 35.85 14.23 9.19
N GLU A 923 36.57 15.26 8.74
CA GLU A 923 38.01 15.14 8.52
C GLU A 923 38.74 14.77 9.83
N ASN A 924 39.73 13.88 9.73
CA ASN A 924 40.52 13.41 10.87
C ASN A 924 39.71 12.77 12.02
N TRP A 925 38.48 12.30 11.77
CA TRP A 925 37.58 11.75 12.79
C TRP A 925 38.19 10.65 13.68
N GLU A 926 39.14 9.87 13.16
CA GLU A 926 39.80 8.78 13.89
C GLU A 926 40.73 9.27 15.01
N THR A 927 41.21 10.52 14.93
CA THR A 927 42.24 11.10 15.81
C THR A 927 41.94 12.52 16.29
N HIS A 928 40.74 13.05 15.99
CA HIS A 928 40.38 14.43 16.29
C HIS A 928 40.36 14.69 17.81
N PRO A 929 41.14 15.66 18.34
CA PRO A 929 41.31 15.84 19.80
C PRO A 929 40.02 16.11 20.56
N ALA A 930 39.12 16.93 19.99
CA ALA A 930 37.83 17.21 20.62
C ALA A 930 36.90 15.99 20.65
N LEU A 931 36.96 15.13 19.63
CA LEU A 931 36.18 13.90 19.58
C LEU A 931 36.73 12.88 20.58
N GLU A 932 38.05 12.80 20.70
CA GLU A 932 38.72 11.95 21.71
C GLU A 932 38.28 12.34 23.13
N ALA A 933 38.30 13.63 23.46
CA ALA A 933 37.89 14.12 24.77
C ALA A 933 36.41 13.85 25.07
N ALA A 934 35.51 14.20 24.13
CA ALA A 934 34.07 13.99 24.31
C ALA A 934 33.69 12.51 24.36
N GLY A 935 34.27 11.70 23.46
CA GLY A 935 34.05 10.25 23.41
C GLY A 935 34.53 9.56 24.67
N LYS A 936 35.70 9.93 25.18
CA LYS A 936 36.25 9.38 26.43
C LYS A 936 35.34 9.69 27.62
N ALA A 937 34.93 10.96 27.76
CA ALA A 937 34.05 11.38 28.84
C ALA A 937 32.72 10.62 28.84
N TYR A 938 32.09 10.46 27.66
CA TYR A 938 30.85 9.69 27.54
C TYR A 938 31.06 8.20 27.82
N TYR A 939 32.09 7.58 27.22
CA TYR A 939 32.34 6.15 27.35
C TYR A 939 32.63 5.75 28.79
N GLU A 940 33.56 6.45 29.46
CA GLU A 940 33.96 6.14 30.84
C GLU A 940 32.78 6.30 31.80
N PHE A 941 32.00 7.38 31.64
CA PHE A 941 30.80 7.59 32.45
C PHE A 941 29.76 6.49 32.23
N ARG A 942 29.46 6.15 30.96
CA ARG A 942 28.51 5.09 30.61
C ARG A 942 28.95 3.72 31.18
N ALA A 943 30.23 3.39 31.03
CA ALA A 943 30.78 2.12 31.54
C ALA A 943 30.71 2.04 33.07
N ALA A 944 31.07 3.11 33.78
CA ALA A 944 30.97 3.18 35.24
C ALA A 944 29.52 3.06 35.72
N LEU A 945 28.57 3.72 35.03
CA LEU A 945 27.15 3.64 35.31
C LEU A 945 26.60 2.21 35.15
N MET A 946 26.93 1.56 34.03
CA MET A 946 26.54 0.17 33.75
C MET A 946 26.98 -0.78 34.85
N ILE A 947 28.25 -0.69 35.27
CA ILE A 947 28.80 -1.51 36.36
C ILE A 947 28.09 -1.23 37.68
N ARG A 948 27.94 0.05 38.05
CA ARG A 948 27.31 0.46 39.31
C ARG A 948 25.86 -0.05 39.42
N ASN A 949 25.13 -0.04 38.31
CA ASN A 949 23.72 -0.44 38.28
C ASN A 949 23.53 -1.93 37.94
N ASN A 950 24.59 -2.67 37.64
CA ASN A 950 24.54 -4.04 37.14
C ASN A 950 23.64 -4.18 35.91
N GLU A 951 23.78 -3.25 34.95
CA GLU A 951 23.00 -3.16 33.72
C GLU A 951 23.89 -3.25 32.48
N GLY A 952 23.48 -4.05 31.48
CA GLY A 952 24.04 -4.00 30.14
C GLY A 952 23.50 -2.82 29.31
N LEU A 953 24.09 -2.60 28.13
CA LEU A 953 23.71 -1.52 27.20
C LEU A 953 22.21 -1.44 26.94
N THR A 954 21.54 -2.57 26.69
CA THR A 954 20.09 -2.55 26.37
C THR A 954 19.27 -1.93 27.49
N LYS A 955 19.54 -2.31 28.75
CA LYS A 955 18.81 -1.77 29.91
C LYS A 955 19.13 -0.30 30.13
N THR A 956 20.40 0.09 30.02
CA THR A 956 20.82 1.49 30.16
C THR A 956 20.18 2.39 29.10
N TYR A 957 20.15 1.97 27.82
CA TYR A 957 19.52 2.77 26.77
C TYR A 957 17.98 2.76 26.81
N ASN A 958 17.36 1.69 27.34
CA ASN A 958 15.92 1.71 27.62
C ASN A 958 15.57 2.82 28.63
N ARG A 959 16.38 3.01 29.66
CA ARG A 959 16.26 4.13 30.63
C ARG A 959 16.61 5.47 29.99
N PHE A 960 17.66 5.52 29.16
CA PHE A 960 18.05 6.72 28.42
C PHE A 960 16.92 7.28 27.55
N HIS A 961 16.11 6.43 26.93
CA HIS A 961 14.98 6.84 26.09
C HIS A 961 13.64 6.93 26.83
N ASP A 962 13.59 6.68 28.13
CA ASP A 962 12.36 6.73 28.93
C ASP A 962 12.00 8.20 29.33
N PRO A 963 10.83 8.72 28.94
CA PRO A 963 10.40 10.07 29.31
C PRO A 963 10.14 10.26 30.81
N ASP A 964 9.95 9.18 31.57
CA ASP A 964 9.67 9.20 33.01
C ASP A 964 10.93 9.00 33.86
N GLU A 965 12.08 8.71 33.23
CA GLU A 965 13.34 8.55 33.94
C GLU A 965 13.86 9.89 34.48
N ARG A 966 14.20 9.90 35.76
CA ARG A 966 14.64 11.08 36.53
C ARG A 966 15.97 10.87 37.26
N ASP A 967 16.57 9.68 37.14
CA ASP A 967 17.88 9.37 37.71
C ASP A 967 18.94 10.40 37.27
N PRO A 968 19.61 11.11 38.20
CA PRO A 968 20.63 12.11 37.87
C PRO A 968 21.73 11.59 36.95
N ASP A 969 22.10 10.31 37.06
CA ASP A 969 23.13 9.72 36.22
C ASP A 969 22.65 9.51 34.79
N ILE A 970 21.37 9.13 34.59
CA ILE A 970 20.81 9.04 33.23
C ILE A 970 20.66 10.43 32.61
N LEU A 971 20.29 11.45 33.40
CA LEU A 971 20.27 12.84 32.93
C LEU A 971 21.67 13.32 32.54
N LYS A 972 22.70 12.98 33.33
CA LYS A 972 24.10 13.28 32.99
C LYS A 972 24.55 12.52 31.73
N LEU A 973 24.14 11.28 31.55
CA LEU A 973 24.42 10.50 30.35
C LEU A 973 23.82 11.17 29.10
N ARG A 974 22.59 11.72 29.20
CA ARG A 974 21.95 12.50 28.12
C ARG A 974 22.72 13.77 27.78
N GLU A 975 23.17 14.51 28.81
CA GLU A 975 24.00 15.71 28.65
C GLU A 975 25.33 15.40 27.95
N LEU A 976 26.03 14.35 28.38
CA LEU A 976 27.29 13.92 27.75
C LEU A 976 27.09 13.46 26.31
N HIS A 977 25.96 12.82 25.99
CA HIS A 977 25.64 12.47 24.60
C HIS A 977 25.43 13.72 23.75
N ALA A 978 24.73 14.74 24.26
CA ALA A 978 24.55 15.99 23.54
C ALA A 978 25.88 16.75 23.32
N ALA A 979 26.81 16.67 24.28
CA ALA A 979 28.17 17.20 24.13
C ALA A 979 28.98 16.45 23.06
N MET A 980 28.84 15.11 23.01
CA MET A 980 29.42 14.27 21.96
C MET A 980 28.87 14.65 20.58
N ASP A 981 27.55 14.83 20.46
CA ASP A 981 26.93 15.25 19.20
C ASP A 981 27.41 16.64 18.76
N ARG A 982 27.54 17.59 19.70
CA ARG A 982 28.10 18.93 19.43
C ARG A 982 29.53 18.83 18.91
N ALA A 983 30.38 18.02 19.55
CA ALA A 983 31.76 17.83 19.11
C ALA A 983 31.86 17.25 17.69
N VAL A 984 30.99 16.29 17.33
CA VAL A 984 30.92 15.74 15.96
C VAL A 984 30.44 16.79 14.97
N LEU A 985 29.39 17.55 15.27
CA LEU A 985 28.89 18.62 14.41
C LEU A 985 29.94 19.74 14.24
N ASP A 986 30.70 20.07 15.28
CA ASP A 986 31.82 21.04 15.20
C ASP A 986 32.96 20.52 14.32
N ALA A 987 33.26 19.22 14.35
CA ALA A 987 34.23 18.60 13.46
C ALA A 987 33.80 18.64 11.99
N TYR A 988 32.50 18.74 11.70
CA TYR A 988 31.97 19.05 10.36
C TYR A 988 31.96 20.55 10.03
N GLY A 989 32.19 21.42 11.02
CA GLY A 989 32.02 22.87 10.90
C GLY A 989 30.56 23.35 10.99
N TRP A 990 29.63 22.51 11.45
CA TRP A 990 28.19 22.81 11.51
C TRP A 990 27.77 23.36 12.88
N THR A 991 28.31 24.51 13.26
CA THR A 991 28.06 25.17 14.56
C THR A 991 26.62 25.67 14.71
N ASP A 992 25.89 25.79 13.60
CA ASP A 992 24.53 26.32 13.51
C ASP A 992 23.43 25.30 13.87
N ILE A 993 23.76 24.00 13.85
CA ILE A 993 22.79 22.94 14.12
C ILE A 993 22.58 22.78 15.65
N PRO A 994 21.34 22.89 16.16
CA PRO A 994 21.06 22.69 17.58
C PRO A 994 21.14 21.20 17.96
N THR A 995 21.55 20.91 19.19
CA THR A 995 21.66 19.53 19.71
C THR A 995 20.53 19.13 20.66
N GLY A 996 19.53 19.99 20.86
CA GLY A 996 18.39 19.74 21.73
C GLY A 996 17.58 18.52 21.27
N CYS A 997 17.24 17.64 22.21
CA CYS A 997 16.44 16.44 21.96
C CYS A 997 15.09 16.50 22.68
N GLU A 998 14.11 15.82 22.09
CA GLU A 998 12.77 15.65 22.61
C GLU A 998 12.44 14.15 22.74
N PHE A 999 11.43 13.81 23.54
CA PHE A 999 10.86 12.47 23.53
C PHE A 999 9.82 12.41 22.42
N LEU A 1000 10.18 11.72 21.34
CA LEU A 1000 9.32 11.50 20.20
C LEU A 1000 9.04 10.01 20.05
N LEU A 1001 7.88 9.65 19.51
CA LEU A 1001 7.62 8.26 19.14
C LEU A 1001 8.57 7.85 18.02
N ASP A 1002 9.15 6.65 18.12
CA ASP A 1002 10.06 6.12 17.11
C ASP A 1002 9.32 5.80 15.80
N TYR A 1003 8.04 5.43 15.92
CA TYR A 1003 7.09 5.21 14.83
C TYR A 1003 5.67 5.55 15.32
N ASP A 1004 4.79 5.92 14.38
CA ASP A 1004 3.39 6.21 14.68
C ASP A 1004 2.67 4.96 15.20
N ILE A 1005 1.83 5.12 16.21
CA ILE A 1005 1.03 4.04 16.81
C ILE A 1005 -0.45 4.40 16.75
N ASP A 1006 -1.30 3.41 16.48
CA ASP A 1006 -2.73 3.50 16.74
C ASP A 1006 -2.92 3.39 18.28
N GLU A 1007 -3.32 4.49 18.93
CA GLU A 1007 -3.42 4.53 20.39
C GLU A 1007 -4.44 3.53 20.95
N GLU A 1008 -5.51 3.21 20.20
CA GLU A 1008 -6.52 2.23 20.59
C GLU A 1008 -5.98 0.79 20.48
N GLU A 1009 -5.19 0.49 19.44
CA GLU A 1009 -4.56 -0.83 19.26
C GLU A 1009 -3.39 -1.04 20.23
N TRP A 1010 -2.64 0.03 20.51
CA TRP A 1010 -1.49 -0.02 21.41
C TRP A 1010 -1.92 -0.21 22.87
N GLY A 1011 -3.05 0.37 23.26
CA GLY A 1011 -3.60 0.30 24.62
C GLY A 1011 -2.58 0.76 25.67
N ASP A 1012 -2.50 0.02 26.78
CA ASP A 1012 -1.60 0.35 27.91
C ASP A 1012 -0.13 -0.11 27.69
N ARG A 1013 0.24 -0.55 26.49
CA ARG A 1013 1.64 -0.93 26.20
C ARG A 1013 2.55 0.30 26.30
N LYS A 1014 3.78 0.09 26.77
CA LYS A 1014 4.80 1.15 26.79
C LYS A 1014 4.95 1.74 25.39
N LYS A 1015 4.69 3.04 25.24
CA LYS A 1015 4.84 3.74 23.97
C LYS A 1015 6.31 3.69 23.55
N PRO A 1016 6.62 3.57 22.24
CA PRO A 1016 7.98 3.47 21.72
C PRO A 1016 8.68 4.84 21.72
N TRP A 1017 8.85 5.44 22.89
CA TRP A 1017 9.52 6.72 23.04
C TRP A 1017 11.02 6.59 22.73
N ARG A 1018 11.55 7.59 22.02
CA ARG A 1018 12.98 7.78 21.81
C ARG A 1018 13.36 9.22 22.09
N TYR A 1019 14.34 9.40 22.97
CA TYR A 1019 15.03 10.67 23.17
C TYR A 1019 15.96 11.01 21.98
N ARG A 1020 15.44 11.78 21.02
CA ARG A 1020 16.10 12.06 19.72
C ARG A 1020 15.91 13.51 19.28
N TRP A 1021 16.63 13.93 18.23
CA TRP A 1021 16.45 15.26 17.65
C TRP A 1021 15.04 15.43 17.04
N PRO A 1022 14.47 16.65 17.11
CA PRO A 1022 13.31 17.00 16.31
C PRO A 1022 13.54 16.68 14.83
N ASP A 1023 12.47 16.34 14.12
CA ASP A 1023 12.58 15.86 12.74
C ASP A 1023 13.19 16.88 11.79
N GLU A 1024 12.98 18.16 12.06
CA GLU A 1024 13.56 19.27 11.29
C GLU A 1024 15.09 19.29 11.39
N VAL A 1025 15.63 19.06 12.59
CA VAL A 1025 17.08 18.97 12.83
C VAL A 1025 17.65 17.70 12.23
N ARG A 1026 16.96 16.57 12.41
CA ARG A 1026 17.36 15.28 11.84
C ARG A 1026 17.44 15.35 10.32
N ASP A 1027 16.42 15.91 9.69
CA ASP A 1027 16.32 15.98 8.23
C ASP A 1027 17.35 16.98 7.65
N GLU A 1028 17.65 18.08 8.36
CA GLU A 1028 18.76 19.00 8.01
C GLU A 1028 20.11 18.28 8.00
N VAL A 1029 20.42 17.54 9.06
CA VAL A 1029 21.69 16.79 9.18
C VAL A 1029 21.79 15.72 8.09
N LEU A 1030 20.72 14.95 7.85
CA LEU A 1030 20.68 13.95 6.77
C LEU A 1030 20.90 14.58 5.39
N ALA A 1031 20.30 15.74 5.13
CA ALA A 1031 20.45 16.45 3.87
C ALA A 1031 21.90 16.92 3.64
N ARG A 1032 22.57 17.47 4.67
CA ARG A 1032 23.99 17.86 4.58
C ARG A 1032 24.92 16.66 4.45
N LEU A 1033 24.64 15.56 5.15
CA LEU A 1033 25.42 14.32 5.03
C LEU A 1033 25.30 13.74 3.62
N LEU A 1034 24.10 13.71 3.04
CA LEU A 1034 23.90 13.25 1.66
C LEU A 1034 24.65 14.11 0.64
N GLU A 1035 24.59 15.44 0.78
CA GLU A 1035 25.35 16.38 -0.04
C GLU A 1035 26.87 16.13 0.09
N LEU A 1036 27.36 15.93 1.32
CA LEU A 1036 28.77 15.65 1.58
C LEU A 1036 29.22 14.29 1.01
N ASN A 1037 28.39 13.25 1.11
CA ASN A 1037 28.66 11.95 0.52
C ASN A 1037 28.80 12.05 -1.01
N ALA A 1038 27.83 12.70 -1.68
CA ALA A 1038 27.86 12.89 -3.12
C ALA A 1038 29.10 13.69 -3.58
N ARG A 1039 29.49 14.73 -2.82
CA ARG A 1039 30.71 15.50 -3.11
C ARG A 1039 31.96 14.63 -3.01
N ARG A 1040 32.08 13.81 -1.97
CA ARG A 1040 33.24 12.93 -1.77
C ARG A 1040 33.34 11.83 -2.80
N GLU A 1041 32.22 11.24 -3.20
CA GLU A 1041 32.19 10.28 -4.31
C GLU A 1041 32.78 10.89 -5.58
N GLN A 1042 32.38 12.14 -5.92
CA GLN A 1042 32.91 12.85 -7.08
C GLN A 1042 34.41 13.14 -6.96
N GLU A 1043 34.87 13.59 -5.79
CA GLU A 1043 36.29 13.81 -5.49
C GLU A 1043 37.11 12.52 -5.65
N GLU A 1044 36.64 11.40 -5.09
CA GLU A 1044 37.28 10.09 -5.21
C GLU A 1044 37.28 9.57 -6.65
N ALA A 1045 36.21 9.81 -7.42
CA ALA A 1045 36.12 9.45 -8.84
C ALA A 1045 37.13 10.23 -9.69
N LEU A 1046 37.33 11.52 -9.44
CA LEU A 1046 38.33 12.36 -10.12
C LEU A 1046 39.76 11.92 -9.80
N LEU A 1047 40.07 11.69 -8.51
CA LEU A 1047 41.38 11.20 -8.07
C LEU A 1047 41.67 9.79 -8.62
N GLY A 1048 40.64 8.94 -8.74
CA GLY A 1048 40.73 7.62 -9.35
C GLY A 1048 40.91 7.63 -10.87
N ALA A 1049 40.51 8.70 -11.56
CA ALA A 1049 40.69 8.90 -13.00
C ALA A 1049 42.10 9.41 -13.36
N ASP A 1050 42.71 10.27 -12.53
CA ASP A 1050 44.09 10.75 -12.72
C ASP A 1050 45.16 9.68 -12.41
N GLY A 1051 44.82 8.63 -11.64
CA GLY A 1051 45.67 7.47 -11.37
C GLY A 1051 45.78 6.44 -12.51
N THR A 1052 45.08 6.62 -13.63
CA THR A 1052 44.92 5.58 -14.67
C THR A 1052 46.12 5.41 -15.63
N LYS A 1053 47.34 5.74 -15.19
CA LYS A 1053 48.59 5.34 -15.87
C LYS A 1053 49.42 4.28 -15.14
N ILE A 1054 48.97 3.76 -13.99
CA ILE A 1054 49.65 2.63 -13.34
C ILE A 1054 48.66 1.49 -13.07
N GLY A 1055 48.65 0.52 -13.99
CA GLY A 1055 48.21 -0.87 -13.86
C GLY A 1055 47.06 -1.20 -12.91
N ARG A 1056 45.80 -1.04 -13.35
CA ARG A 1056 44.65 -1.72 -12.74
C ARG A 1056 44.81 -3.24 -12.87
N ARG A 1057 45.16 -3.93 -11.77
CA ARG A 1057 44.85 -5.35 -11.60
C ARG A 1057 43.33 -5.49 -11.48
N LYS A 1058 42.73 -6.22 -12.42
CA LYS A 1058 41.30 -6.57 -12.42
C LYS A 1058 40.91 -7.27 -11.10
N PRO A 1059 39.69 -7.06 -10.57
CA PRO A 1059 39.14 -7.93 -9.54
C PRO A 1059 38.99 -9.33 -10.13
N ILE A 1060 39.57 -10.33 -9.47
CA ILE A 1060 39.44 -11.74 -9.84
C ILE A 1060 38.03 -12.19 -9.44
N SER A 1061 37.16 -12.42 -10.44
CA SER A 1061 35.96 -13.22 -10.28
C SER A 1061 36.34 -14.66 -9.87
N PRO A 1062 35.64 -15.32 -8.94
CA PRO A 1062 35.89 -16.73 -8.66
C PRO A 1062 35.32 -17.58 -9.81
N ARG A 1063 36.12 -17.78 -10.87
CA ARG A 1063 35.84 -18.78 -11.91
C ARG A 1063 36.32 -20.15 -11.45
N ALA A 1064 35.44 -21.13 -11.65
CA ALA A 1064 35.63 -22.55 -11.39
C ALA A 1064 36.97 -23.08 -11.92
N ARG A 1065 37.73 -23.74 -11.06
CA ARG A 1065 38.85 -24.61 -11.44
C ARG A 1065 38.28 -25.99 -11.80
N ASN A 1066 38.13 -26.27 -13.10
CA ASN A 1066 38.14 -27.65 -13.58
C ASN A 1066 39.59 -28.13 -13.65
N LYS A 1067 39.85 -29.28 -13.03
CA LYS A 1067 41.12 -30.02 -13.09
C LYS A 1067 41.07 -31.00 -14.27
N HIS A 1068 42.16 -30.98 -15.03
CA HIS A 1068 42.86 -32.11 -15.65
C HIS A 1068 42.07 -33.14 -16.47
N GLU A 1069 42.21 -33.02 -17.80
CA GLU A 1069 42.38 -34.18 -18.67
C GLU A 1069 43.85 -34.62 -18.64
N SER A 1070 44.05 -35.93 -18.50
CA SER A 1070 45.33 -36.62 -18.62
C SER A 1070 45.29 -37.53 -19.85
N GLY A 1071 46.16 -37.25 -20.82
CA GLY A 1071 46.92 -38.25 -21.59
C GLY A 1071 46.23 -39.01 -22.73
N GLY A 1072 46.90 -39.02 -23.89
CA GLY A 1072 47.03 -40.25 -24.68
C GLY A 1072 46.76 -40.16 -26.19
N LEU A 1073 47.83 -39.92 -26.95
CA LEU A 1073 48.29 -40.68 -28.13
C LEU A 1073 47.28 -41.11 -29.24
N PHE A 1074 47.58 -40.64 -30.46
CA PHE A 1074 47.44 -41.29 -31.78
C PHE A 1074 46.17 -42.11 -32.08
N SER A 1075 45.30 -41.55 -32.92
CA SER A 1075 45.04 -41.99 -34.32
C SER A 1075 43.93 -41.15 -34.93
#